data_AF-A0A936BC42-F1
#
_entry.id   AF-A0A936BC42-F1
#
_cell.length_a   1.000
_cell.length_b   1.000
_cell.length_c   1.000
_cell.angle_alpha   90.00
_cell.angle_beta   90.00
_cell.angle_gamma   90.00
#
_symmetry.space_group_name_H-M   'P 1'
#
loop_
_entity.id
_entity.type
_entity.pdbx_description
1 polymer ?
#
loop_
_entity_poly.entity_id
_entity_poly.type
_entity_poly.pdbx_seq_one_letter_code
_entity_poly.pdbx_strand_id
1 'polypeptide(L)'
;MTLLTLLFLVACGGGDEEPTAVPATTAPTAVPTAVPPTAVPDPTAGFVQLESETLALTISHPADWVAEADDTSGSILLASDAALLAADPGDIAEGGVVTLLASTVEEMSFMVTDGSASNPVDVAKTFGSFFFAEGAEGEASMVAAGEPTAATVAGQTGAVQNYSGTTETGVAIGGNLYAIVQGERVIILLTAVASDSQAALNPVVEAMVNSISIGELPVAAEPTAEPTTEAVAEPTAEPEVVEEPAAVVGNPAVAPAPEATTTVWPSGAYIFSNANPAREAAIYNGQIWTVSPGGLVAYDMATGSGRKYTPLDGLPDIGTFSVEVCPVNGVDRLIVGTRRGLVLYDDATDGWESGAAIGFDIDTGIFDMACDAANNRLLLDHDDVSILDLATGTLTSYTEDDNGLAWFSTVELIPIGTDVWATTNYRGASQIAADGTVTVYSEANANTPDDSISDVAQAPDGTFWFAASDGLFQRQSNGEYVAFTRDNSAAISYFGPSHIEFAPNGDMWLGFTSDICRFDPATGDCFDNYSTYSDPNLPAQSRISGLKLDADGNPYVALDNGVAHFDGTAWTSYQLAGEAPYNFFSGLHQTSDGTIWVWGETLLRTDVDVTAWTPLADVYPNDMVEAADGTLWFATSSGIQLFDGQRLTKYDRYAENPVILPITYNAIELDSDGRVYVGGDGGYVIIEGEDITNVGETEGWDSGNIRDLLFADGVMYAATTEGLLQLEGETWTVLLDETYVELPSKYIAALALYPDGAIVLGTGTGLAYYQDGAVRKDPVVTGSISDIAVLPSGEVYVTAFRTNSFFGSGGDDNNGLFYYNGVDAWSMRYTVAEGLPMESFRAVMVDNAGAVWVATGDSGLGGGLFRLVP
;
A
#
# COMPACT_ATOMS: atom_id res chain seq x y z
N MET A 1 -30.22 22.75 -32.36
CA MET A 1 -30.70 22.53 -33.75
C MET A 1 -30.32 21.10 -34.07
N THR A 2 -31.17 20.09 -34.22
CA THR A 2 -32.58 19.96 -34.61
C THR A 2 -32.97 18.52 -34.14
N LEU A 3 -34.00 18.28 -33.32
CA LEU A 3 -35.37 17.85 -33.69
C LEU A 3 -35.41 16.75 -34.79
N LEU A 4 -36.20 15.67 -34.82
CA LEU A 4 -37.35 15.14 -34.04
C LEU A 4 -37.84 13.86 -34.78
N THR A 5 -38.40 12.85 -34.07
CA THR A 5 -39.48 11.89 -34.48
C THR A 5 -39.22 10.86 -35.62
N LEU A 6 -39.77 9.62 -35.65
CA LEU A 6 -41.15 9.15 -35.40
C LEU A 6 -41.24 7.59 -35.38
N LEU A 7 -42.27 7.05 -34.71
CA LEU A 7 -42.84 5.68 -34.75
C LEU A 7 -42.85 4.97 -36.13
N PHE A 8 -42.88 3.61 -36.14
CA PHE A 8 -44.00 2.81 -36.70
C PHE A 8 -43.91 1.29 -36.42
N LEU A 9 -45.07 0.68 -36.10
CA LEU A 9 -45.31 -0.77 -36.00
C LEU A 9 -45.87 -1.32 -37.34
N VAL A 10 -45.26 -2.42 -37.82
CA VAL A 10 -45.86 -3.67 -38.38
C VAL A 10 -46.60 -3.73 -39.73
N ALA A 11 -46.18 -4.79 -40.48
CA ALA A 11 -46.90 -5.73 -41.37
C ALA A 11 -46.93 -5.54 -42.91
N CYS A 12 -46.58 -6.64 -43.58
CA CYS A 12 -47.05 -7.02 -44.91
C CYS A 12 -47.41 -8.53 -44.94
N GLY A 13 -48.53 -8.84 -45.61
CA GLY A 13 -49.06 -10.19 -45.93
C GLY A 13 -50.12 -10.66 -44.93
N GLY A 14 -51.44 -10.55 -45.16
CA GLY A 14 -52.22 -10.95 -46.35
C GLY A 14 -52.62 -12.43 -46.18
N GLY A 15 -53.86 -12.87 -46.20
CA GLY A 15 -55.18 -12.26 -46.31
C GLY A 15 -56.23 -13.35 -46.08
N ASP A 16 -57.49 -12.92 -46.15
CA ASP A 16 -58.70 -13.66 -46.49
C ASP A 16 -59.53 -14.43 -45.42
N GLU A 17 -60.82 -14.06 -45.49
CA GLU A 17 -62.07 -14.74 -45.12
C GLU A 17 -62.60 -14.67 -43.67
N GLU A 18 -63.28 -13.54 -43.38
CA GLU A 18 -64.75 -13.36 -43.16
C GLU A 18 -65.63 -14.52 -42.58
N PRO A 19 -66.83 -14.22 -41.99
CA PRO A 19 -67.04 -14.32 -40.54
C PRO A 19 -68.32 -15.09 -40.15
N THR A 20 -68.64 -15.15 -38.84
CA THR A 20 -69.96 -14.81 -38.22
C THR A 20 -70.43 -15.68 -37.02
N ALA A 21 -70.74 -14.97 -35.92
CA ALA A 21 -71.89 -15.08 -34.99
C ALA A 21 -72.15 -16.31 -34.06
N VAL A 22 -71.90 -16.14 -32.73
CA VAL A 22 -72.85 -15.91 -31.58
C VAL A 22 -74.09 -16.85 -31.44
N PRO A 23 -74.64 -17.24 -30.23
CA PRO A 23 -74.12 -17.45 -28.85
C PRO A 23 -74.80 -18.59 -28.00
N ALA A 24 -74.41 -18.70 -26.71
CA ALA A 24 -75.21 -19.14 -25.52
C ALA A 24 -75.53 -20.66 -25.38
N THR A 25 -75.59 -21.35 -24.23
CA THR A 25 -75.82 -21.14 -22.78
C THR A 25 -75.34 -22.45 -22.07
N THR A 26 -74.82 -22.49 -20.84
CA THR A 26 -75.57 -22.67 -19.58
C THR A 26 -74.57 -22.93 -18.44
N ALA A 27 -74.76 -22.30 -17.28
CA ALA A 27 -74.12 -22.63 -15.99
C ALA A 27 -75.09 -23.52 -15.16
N PRO A 28 -74.72 -24.13 -14.01
CA PRO A 28 -74.48 -23.34 -12.80
C PRO A 28 -73.56 -23.92 -11.68
N THR A 29 -73.06 -22.98 -10.87
CA THR A 29 -72.89 -23.00 -9.40
C THR A 29 -71.96 -24.02 -8.71
N ALA A 30 -70.87 -23.48 -8.13
CA ALA A 30 -70.72 -23.36 -6.68
C ALA A 30 -69.74 -22.20 -6.34
N VAL A 31 -70.14 -21.31 -5.41
CA VAL A 31 -69.31 -20.30 -4.73
C VAL A 31 -69.66 -20.41 -3.24
N PRO A 32 -68.66 -20.48 -2.34
CA PRO A 32 -68.29 -19.34 -1.48
C PRO A 32 -66.75 -19.17 -1.46
N THR A 33 -66.08 -18.05 -1.22
CA THR A 33 -66.35 -16.73 -0.63
C THR A 33 -65.11 -15.87 -0.90
N ALA A 34 -65.25 -14.54 -1.00
CA ALA A 34 -64.16 -13.59 -1.25
C ALA A 34 -63.34 -13.23 0.02
N VAL A 35 -62.08 -12.78 -0.18
CA VAL A 35 -61.28 -11.73 0.52
C VAL A 35 -59.76 -12.07 0.45
N PRO A 36 -58.81 -11.12 0.22
CA PRO A 36 -58.63 -10.10 -0.83
C PRO A 36 -57.32 -10.33 -1.66
N PRO A 37 -56.94 -9.49 -2.65
CA PRO A 37 -55.62 -9.53 -3.27
C PRO A 37 -54.67 -8.61 -2.50
N THR A 38 -53.89 -9.16 -1.58
CA THR A 38 -52.72 -8.48 -1.00
C THR A 38 -51.76 -9.53 -0.49
N ALA A 39 -50.82 -9.92 -1.34
CA ALA A 39 -49.48 -10.27 -0.87
C ALA A 39 -48.57 -9.29 -1.61
N VAL A 40 -48.25 -8.19 -0.92
CA VAL A 40 -46.95 -7.53 -1.12
C VAL A 40 -45.91 -8.64 -0.96
N PRO A 41 -44.94 -8.80 -1.88
CA PRO A 41 -43.90 -9.81 -1.69
C PRO A 41 -43.24 -9.57 -0.33
N ASP A 42 -43.06 -10.65 0.42
CA ASP A 42 -42.41 -10.66 1.73
C ASP A 42 -40.95 -10.20 1.57
N PRO A 43 -40.55 -9.04 2.11
CA PRO A 43 -39.21 -8.48 1.94
C PRO A 43 -38.14 -9.17 2.81
N THR A 44 -38.43 -10.34 3.42
CA THR A 44 -37.53 -10.97 4.41
C THR A 44 -36.77 -12.21 3.93
N ALA A 45 -36.65 -12.43 2.62
CA ALA A 45 -35.76 -13.45 2.08
C ALA A 45 -34.58 -12.78 1.37
N GLY A 46 -33.46 -12.65 2.08
CA GLY A 46 -32.21 -12.04 1.60
C GLY A 46 -31.73 -10.95 2.55
N PHE A 47 -30.78 -11.28 3.43
CA PHE A 47 -30.04 -10.30 4.22
C PHE A 47 -28.57 -10.41 3.84
N VAL A 48 -27.95 -9.27 3.61
CA VAL A 48 -26.50 -9.15 3.43
C VAL A 48 -25.98 -8.41 4.63
N GLN A 49 -25.06 -9.06 5.34
CA GLN A 49 -24.37 -8.50 6.48
C GLN A 49 -22.96 -8.17 6.02
N LEU A 50 -22.64 -6.88 6.06
CA LEU A 50 -21.27 -6.41 5.89
C LEU A 50 -20.61 -6.33 7.25
N GLU A 51 -19.41 -6.90 7.33
CA GLU A 51 -18.54 -6.81 8.48
C GLU A 51 -17.26 -6.14 8.00
N SER A 52 -17.04 -4.88 8.39
CA SER A 52 -15.70 -4.32 8.45
C SER A 52 -15.15 -4.52 9.86
N GLU A 53 -13.88 -4.18 10.07
CA GLU A 53 -13.28 -4.21 11.42
C GLU A 53 -14.04 -3.33 12.44
N THR A 54 -14.95 -2.43 12.01
CA THR A 54 -15.58 -1.39 12.86
C THR A 54 -17.09 -1.21 12.71
N LEU A 55 -17.75 -1.89 11.77
CA LEU A 55 -19.17 -1.69 11.46
C LEU A 55 -19.86 -2.98 11.02
N ALA A 56 -21.06 -3.23 11.57
CA ALA A 56 -22.00 -4.23 11.07
C ALA A 56 -23.18 -3.54 10.38
N LEU A 57 -23.28 -3.71 9.06
CA LEU A 57 -24.35 -3.11 8.26
C LEU A 57 -25.22 -4.22 7.68
N THR A 58 -26.53 -4.18 7.99
CA THR A 58 -27.50 -5.15 7.45
C THR A 58 -28.41 -4.48 6.43
N ILE A 59 -28.41 -5.02 5.22
CA ILE A 59 -29.28 -4.59 4.12
C ILE A 59 -30.24 -5.72 3.78
N SER A 60 -31.55 -5.44 3.78
CA SER A 60 -32.55 -6.38 3.26
C SER A 60 -32.75 -6.13 1.77
N HIS A 61 -32.67 -7.19 0.96
CA HIS A 61 -32.99 -7.16 -0.47
C HIS A 61 -34.08 -8.19 -0.82
N PRO A 62 -34.78 -8.06 -1.97
CA PRO A 62 -35.73 -9.07 -2.44
C PRO A 62 -35.06 -10.42 -2.76
N ALA A 63 -35.81 -11.52 -2.64
CA ALA A 63 -35.30 -12.89 -2.77
C ALA A 63 -34.79 -13.28 -4.16
N ASP A 64 -35.16 -12.52 -5.19
CA ASP A 64 -34.77 -12.67 -6.59
C ASP A 64 -33.55 -11.81 -6.96
N TRP A 65 -32.83 -11.30 -5.95
CA TRP A 65 -31.60 -10.52 -6.06
C TRP A 65 -30.46 -11.22 -5.31
N VAL A 66 -29.27 -11.13 -5.87
CA VAL A 66 -28.01 -11.62 -5.31
C VAL A 66 -27.15 -10.41 -4.94
N ALA A 67 -26.39 -10.56 -3.87
CA ALA A 67 -25.41 -9.58 -3.43
C ALA A 67 -24.04 -10.24 -3.30
N GLU A 68 -23.01 -9.58 -3.81
CA GLU A 68 -21.62 -10.01 -3.70
C GLU A 68 -20.80 -8.84 -3.14
N ALA A 69 -20.07 -9.09 -2.05
CA ALA A 69 -19.18 -8.11 -1.46
C ALA A 69 -17.79 -8.24 -2.11
N ASP A 70 -17.20 -7.12 -2.50
CA ASP A 70 -15.79 -7.06 -2.88
C ASP A 70 -14.98 -6.54 -1.69
N ASP A 71 -14.21 -7.45 -1.09
CA ASP A 71 -13.39 -7.19 0.09
C ASP A 71 -12.23 -6.22 -0.19
N THR A 72 -11.94 -5.92 -1.46
CA THR A 72 -10.83 -5.05 -1.90
C THR A 72 -11.26 -3.59 -2.08
N SER A 73 -12.46 -3.36 -2.63
CA SER A 73 -13.01 -2.01 -2.89
C SER A 73 -14.00 -1.52 -1.83
N GLY A 74 -14.43 -2.39 -0.91
CA GLY A 74 -15.48 -2.09 0.08
C GLY A 74 -16.89 -1.98 -0.53
N SER A 75 -17.05 -2.37 -1.79
CA SER A 75 -18.31 -2.25 -2.55
C SER A 75 -19.18 -3.50 -2.41
N ILE A 76 -20.50 -3.35 -2.59
CA ILE A 76 -21.41 -4.48 -2.81
C ILE A 76 -21.99 -4.39 -4.22
N LEU A 77 -21.82 -5.45 -5.01
CA LEU A 77 -22.58 -5.62 -6.23
C LEU A 77 -23.93 -6.28 -5.90
N LEU A 78 -25.04 -5.64 -6.25
CA LEU A 78 -26.39 -6.18 -6.08
C LEU A 78 -27.06 -6.34 -7.46
N ALA A 79 -27.41 -7.55 -7.85
CA ALA A 79 -27.97 -7.83 -9.16
C ALA A 79 -29.17 -8.79 -9.08
N SER A 80 -30.19 -8.62 -9.93
CA SER A 80 -31.27 -9.62 -10.03
C SER A 80 -30.74 -10.94 -10.60
N ASP A 81 -31.37 -12.08 -10.29
CA ASP A 81 -31.03 -13.41 -10.83
C ASP A 81 -31.01 -13.43 -12.39
N ALA A 82 -31.74 -12.52 -13.04
CA ALA A 82 -31.76 -12.37 -14.50
C ALA A 82 -30.54 -11.59 -15.03
N ALA A 83 -29.95 -10.70 -14.24
CA ALA A 83 -28.80 -9.87 -14.62
C ALA A 83 -27.46 -10.62 -14.43
N LEU A 84 -27.36 -11.51 -13.43
CA LEU A 84 -26.18 -12.35 -13.18
C LEU A 84 -25.95 -13.45 -14.22
N LEU A 85 -26.96 -13.76 -15.03
CA LEU A 85 -26.84 -14.72 -16.13
C LEU A 85 -26.30 -14.08 -17.42
N ALA A 86 -25.97 -12.79 -17.42
CA ALA A 86 -25.65 -12.03 -18.63
C ALA A 86 -24.49 -11.01 -18.54
N ALA A 87 -23.72 -10.88 -17.45
CA ALA A 87 -22.72 -9.81 -17.35
C ALA A 87 -21.43 -10.17 -16.58
N ASP A 88 -20.32 -9.62 -17.08
CA ASP A 88 -19.06 -9.33 -16.38
C ASP A 88 -19.31 -8.34 -15.22
N PRO A 89 -18.47 -8.31 -14.16
CA PRO A 89 -18.61 -7.38 -13.03
C PRO A 89 -18.59 -5.88 -13.39
N GLY A 90 -18.22 -5.51 -14.62
CA GLY A 90 -18.19 -4.13 -15.13
C GLY A 90 -19.40 -3.67 -15.94
N ASP A 91 -20.33 -4.55 -16.32
CA ASP A 91 -21.35 -4.22 -17.32
C ASP A 91 -22.76 -4.01 -16.71
N ILE A 92 -23.17 -2.74 -16.53
CA ILE A 92 -24.45 -2.29 -15.93
C ILE A 92 -25.68 -2.56 -16.84
N ALA A 93 -25.58 -3.48 -17.81
CA ALA A 93 -26.49 -3.54 -18.95
C ALA A 93 -27.94 -3.95 -18.57
N GLU A 94 -28.18 -4.70 -17.48
CA GLU A 94 -29.54 -5.07 -17.05
C GLU A 94 -29.79 -5.03 -15.52
N GLY A 95 -28.86 -4.49 -14.72
CA GLY A 95 -28.92 -4.42 -13.25
C GLY A 95 -28.90 -3.00 -12.68
N GLY A 96 -29.14 -2.87 -11.37
CA GLY A 96 -28.90 -1.62 -10.63
C GLY A 96 -27.76 -1.81 -9.65
N VAL A 97 -26.72 -0.97 -9.69
CA VAL A 97 -25.53 -1.09 -8.84
C VAL A 97 -25.70 -0.21 -7.60
N VAL A 98 -25.29 -0.73 -6.44
CA VAL A 98 -25.32 -0.01 -5.16
C VAL A 98 -23.93 -0.02 -4.53
N THR A 99 -23.13 1.01 -4.79
CA THR A 99 -21.84 1.17 -4.15
C THR A 99 -22.04 1.72 -2.75
N LEU A 100 -21.38 1.09 -1.76
CA LEU A 100 -21.41 1.52 -0.37
C LEU A 100 -19.99 1.90 0.04
N LEU A 101 -19.85 3.06 0.67
CA LEU A 101 -18.67 3.41 1.42
C LEU A 101 -19.09 3.73 2.86
N ALA A 102 -18.36 3.19 3.82
CA ALA A 102 -18.55 3.48 5.23
C ALA A 102 -17.22 3.92 5.84
N SER A 103 -17.23 5.07 6.52
CA SER A 103 -16.05 5.65 7.15
C SER A 103 -16.47 6.43 8.41
N THR A 104 -15.50 6.92 9.17
CA THR A 104 -15.76 7.80 10.32
C THR A 104 -15.85 9.27 9.89
N VAL A 105 -16.52 10.10 10.68
CA VAL A 105 -16.57 11.56 10.50
C VAL A 105 -15.15 12.15 10.55
N GLU A 106 -14.26 11.56 11.34
CA GLU A 106 -12.86 11.99 11.48
C GLU A 106 -12.06 11.73 10.20
N GLU A 107 -12.03 10.49 9.71
CA GLU A 107 -11.38 10.14 8.43
C GLU A 107 -11.95 10.96 7.26
N MET A 108 -13.26 11.18 7.27
CA MET A 108 -13.95 11.96 6.23
C MET A 108 -13.68 13.46 6.32
N SER A 109 -13.27 13.98 7.48
CA SER A 109 -13.01 15.41 7.66
C SER A 109 -11.79 15.90 6.87
N PHE A 110 -10.87 15.01 6.51
CA PHE A 110 -9.72 15.32 5.65
C PHE A 110 -10.11 15.48 4.17
N MET A 111 -11.27 14.96 3.76
CA MET A 111 -11.75 14.98 2.37
C MET A 111 -12.78 16.08 2.10
N VAL A 112 -13.57 16.50 3.11
CA VAL A 112 -14.62 17.52 2.95
C VAL A 112 -14.02 18.92 2.86
N THR A 113 -13.76 19.38 1.64
CA THR A 113 -12.99 20.61 1.37
C THR A 113 -13.73 21.92 1.69
N ASP A 114 -15.07 21.90 1.76
CA ASP A 114 -15.91 23.12 1.86
C ASP A 114 -16.91 23.10 3.05
N GLY A 115 -16.71 22.26 4.07
CA GLY A 115 -17.67 22.18 5.18
C GLY A 115 -17.34 21.14 6.25
N SER A 116 -18.35 20.74 7.03
CA SER A 116 -18.18 19.76 8.11
C SER A 116 -18.58 18.35 7.64
N ALA A 117 -17.76 17.34 7.92
CA ALA A 117 -18.12 15.93 7.67
C ALA A 117 -19.29 15.45 8.56
N SER A 118 -19.65 16.20 9.59
CA SER A 118 -20.87 15.98 10.37
C SER A 118 -22.15 16.57 9.74
N ASN A 119 -22.02 17.37 8.67
CA ASN A 119 -23.13 17.87 7.89
C ASN A 119 -23.32 17.00 6.64
N PRO A 120 -24.39 16.19 6.55
CA PRO A 120 -24.56 15.29 5.42
C PRO A 120 -24.71 16.01 4.07
N VAL A 121 -25.15 17.28 4.06
CA VAL A 121 -25.22 18.08 2.81
C VAL A 121 -23.83 18.39 2.29
N ASP A 122 -22.87 18.72 3.16
CA ASP A 122 -21.50 19.07 2.76
C ASP A 122 -20.71 17.81 2.36
N VAL A 123 -20.98 16.69 3.04
CA VAL A 123 -20.50 15.35 2.62
C VAL A 123 -21.02 15.01 1.22
N ALA A 124 -22.33 15.14 0.98
CA ALA A 124 -22.93 14.84 -0.33
C ALA A 124 -22.41 15.79 -1.43
N LYS A 125 -22.06 17.03 -1.10
CA LYS A 125 -21.42 17.97 -2.04
C LYS A 125 -20.01 17.52 -2.40
N THR A 126 -19.19 17.21 -1.40
CA THR A 126 -17.79 16.80 -1.58
C THR A 126 -17.69 15.52 -2.40
N PHE A 127 -18.46 14.50 -2.03
CA PHE A 127 -18.46 13.24 -2.78
C PHE A 127 -19.19 13.37 -4.11
N GLY A 128 -20.19 14.24 -4.20
CA GLY A 128 -20.71 14.66 -5.49
C GLY A 128 -19.59 15.22 -6.38
N SER A 129 -18.75 16.13 -5.89
CA SER A 129 -17.61 16.59 -6.68
C SER A 129 -16.53 15.52 -6.89
N PHE A 130 -16.33 14.57 -5.98
CA PHE A 130 -15.32 13.53 -6.15
C PHE A 130 -15.73 12.49 -7.19
N PHE A 131 -16.97 12.02 -7.13
CA PHE A 131 -17.54 11.12 -8.14
C PHE A 131 -17.86 11.84 -9.47
N PHE A 132 -17.98 13.18 -9.48
CA PHE A 132 -18.48 13.94 -10.65
C PHE A 132 -17.59 15.11 -11.12
N ALA A 133 -16.37 15.30 -10.58
CA ALA A 133 -15.38 16.23 -11.13
C ALA A 133 -14.59 15.52 -12.24
N GLU A 134 -14.58 16.16 -13.41
CA GLU A 134 -13.82 15.84 -14.64
C GLU A 134 -13.52 14.35 -14.86
N GLY A 135 -14.33 13.74 -15.72
CA GLY A 135 -14.38 12.30 -15.98
C GLY A 135 -13.02 11.60 -15.96
N ALA A 136 -12.83 10.77 -14.93
CA ALA A 136 -11.94 9.63 -15.01
C ALA A 136 -12.42 8.77 -16.19
N GLU A 137 -11.61 8.68 -17.25
CA GLU A 137 -11.91 7.78 -18.37
C GLU A 137 -11.97 6.34 -17.83
N GLY A 138 -13.09 5.65 -18.09
CA GLY A 138 -13.35 4.27 -17.68
C GLY A 138 -14.65 4.05 -16.89
N GLU A 139 -15.33 5.10 -16.42
CA GLU A 139 -16.62 4.95 -15.73
C GLU A 139 -17.68 5.93 -16.23
N ALA A 140 -18.96 5.53 -16.09
CA ALA A 140 -20.12 6.23 -16.65
C ALA A 140 -20.07 7.75 -16.44
N SER A 141 -20.31 8.54 -17.50
CA SER A 141 -20.35 10.00 -17.41
C SER A 141 -21.59 10.43 -16.63
N MET A 142 -21.42 10.75 -15.35
CA MET A 142 -22.48 11.15 -14.43
C MET A 142 -22.40 12.64 -14.11
N VAL A 143 -23.56 13.30 -14.13
CA VAL A 143 -23.68 14.73 -13.80
C VAL A 143 -24.68 14.89 -12.66
N ALA A 144 -24.27 15.60 -11.62
CA ALA A 144 -25.14 15.98 -10.51
C ALA A 144 -26.31 16.84 -11.00
N ALA A 145 -27.53 16.45 -10.63
CA ALA A 145 -28.76 17.16 -10.96
C ALA A 145 -29.13 18.17 -9.85
N GLY A 146 -28.46 19.33 -9.84
CA GLY A 146 -28.68 20.39 -8.85
C GLY A 146 -27.86 20.20 -7.57
N GLU A 147 -28.14 21.00 -6.54
CA GLU A 147 -27.44 20.95 -5.23
C GLU A 147 -28.00 19.83 -4.33
N PRO A 148 -27.19 19.24 -3.42
CA PRO A 148 -27.69 18.24 -2.50
C PRO A 148 -28.73 18.83 -1.55
N THR A 149 -29.72 18.03 -1.22
CA THR A 149 -30.82 18.43 -0.32
C THR A 149 -30.81 17.59 0.95
N ALA A 150 -30.95 18.24 2.10
CA ALA A 150 -31.11 17.53 3.37
C ALA A 150 -32.34 16.62 3.33
N ALA A 151 -32.18 15.39 3.82
CA ALA A 151 -33.18 14.34 3.78
C ALA A 151 -33.13 13.48 5.06
N THR A 152 -34.11 12.61 5.21
CA THR A 152 -34.07 11.54 6.22
C THR A 152 -33.97 10.22 5.48
N VAL A 153 -32.91 9.46 5.74
CA VAL A 153 -32.59 8.20 5.06
C VAL A 153 -32.50 7.10 6.13
N ALA A 154 -33.28 6.03 6.01
CA ALA A 154 -33.39 4.97 7.04
C ALA A 154 -33.70 5.49 8.47
N GLY A 155 -34.42 6.62 8.58
CA GLY A 155 -34.69 7.26 9.87
C GLY A 155 -33.53 8.07 10.48
N GLN A 156 -32.39 8.14 9.78
CA GLN A 156 -31.20 8.91 10.17
C GLN A 156 -31.13 10.26 9.46
N THR A 157 -30.31 11.16 10.01
CA THR A 157 -30.03 12.48 9.40
C THR A 157 -29.16 12.28 8.17
N GLY A 158 -29.59 12.76 7.01
CA GLY A 158 -28.86 12.57 5.76
C GLY A 158 -29.07 13.68 4.74
N ALA A 159 -28.52 13.48 3.55
CA ALA A 159 -28.72 14.31 2.38
C ALA A 159 -28.73 13.43 1.13
N VAL A 160 -29.41 13.93 0.09
CA VAL A 160 -29.52 13.24 -1.20
C VAL A 160 -29.07 14.18 -2.31
N GLN A 161 -28.22 13.66 -3.18
CA GLN A 161 -27.83 14.26 -4.45
C GLN A 161 -28.27 13.34 -5.59
N ASN A 162 -29.18 13.83 -6.42
CA ASN A 162 -29.59 13.07 -7.61
C ASN A 162 -28.53 13.25 -8.70
N TYR A 163 -28.34 12.24 -9.53
CA TYR A 163 -27.49 12.32 -10.71
C TYR A 163 -28.12 11.62 -11.91
N SER A 164 -27.66 11.99 -13.08
CA SER A 164 -28.00 11.35 -14.33
C SER A 164 -26.76 11.25 -15.19
N GLY A 165 -26.64 10.17 -15.93
CA GLY A 165 -25.47 9.93 -16.77
C GLY A 165 -25.76 8.99 -17.92
N THR A 166 -24.69 8.61 -18.60
CA THR A 166 -24.70 7.57 -19.63
C THR A 166 -23.54 6.62 -19.39
N THR A 167 -23.81 5.32 -19.43
CA THR A 167 -22.75 4.30 -19.46
C THR A 167 -21.93 4.41 -20.75
N GLU A 168 -20.79 3.74 -20.79
CA GLU A 168 -19.93 3.67 -21.98
C GLU A 168 -20.64 3.05 -23.19
N THR A 169 -21.57 2.12 -22.94
CA THR A 169 -22.43 1.49 -23.95
C THR A 169 -23.59 2.39 -24.42
N GLY A 170 -23.68 3.63 -23.92
CA GLY A 170 -24.69 4.62 -24.29
C GLY A 170 -26.05 4.45 -23.60
N VAL A 171 -26.12 3.64 -22.55
CA VAL A 171 -27.34 3.44 -21.74
C VAL A 171 -27.49 4.62 -20.80
N ALA A 172 -28.62 5.31 -20.86
CA ALA A 172 -28.90 6.37 -19.90
C ALA A 172 -29.09 5.76 -18.51
N ILE A 173 -28.39 6.30 -17.52
CA ILE A 173 -28.50 5.88 -16.12
C ILE A 173 -28.96 7.06 -15.27
N GLY A 174 -29.71 6.77 -14.23
CA GLY A 174 -30.15 7.75 -13.25
C GLY A 174 -30.08 7.16 -11.86
N GLY A 175 -29.67 7.98 -10.91
CA GLY A 175 -29.33 7.49 -9.59
C GLY A 175 -29.32 8.57 -8.52
N ASN A 176 -29.06 8.14 -7.30
CA ASN A 176 -29.00 8.98 -6.12
C ASN A 176 -27.74 8.64 -5.33
N LEU A 177 -27.05 9.68 -4.84
CA LEU A 177 -26.06 9.59 -3.79
C LEU A 177 -26.75 9.98 -2.49
N TYR A 178 -26.74 9.08 -1.51
CA TYR A 178 -27.21 9.32 -0.15
C TYR A 178 -26.00 9.46 0.76
N ALA A 179 -25.88 10.60 1.43
CA ALA A 179 -24.95 10.78 2.53
C ALA A 179 -25.72 10.67 3.85
N ILE A 180 -25.36 9.73 4.70
CA ILE A 180 -26.00 9.48 5.98
C ILE A 180 -24.95 9.71 7.06
N VAL A 181 -25.26 10.58 8.02
CA VAL A 181 -24.38 10.84 9.16
C VAL A 181 -25.10 10.38 10.43
N GLN A 182 -24.50 9.44 11.15
CA GLN A 182 -25.01 8.93 12.41
C GLN A 182 -23.90 8.89 13.45
N GLY A 183 -23.91 9.84 14.38
CA GLY A 183 -22.81 9.99 15.35
C GLY A 183 -21.51 10.35 14.63
N GLU A 184 -20.45 9.59 14.89
CA GLU A 184 -19.14 9.72 14.25
C GLU A 184 -19.00 8.86 13.00
N ARG A 185 -20.10 8.34 12.45
CA ARG A 185 -20.06 7.49 11.25
C ARG A 185 -20.69 8.22 10.07
N VAL A 186 -20.02 8.12 8.92
CA VAL A 186 -20.52 8.59 7.64
C VAL A 186 -20.67 7.40 6.70
N ILE A 187 -21.87 7.29 6.13
CA ILE A 187 -22.18 6.26 5.14
C ILE A 187 -22.56 6.98 3.86
N ILE A 188 -21.91 6.58 2.78
CA ILE A 188 -22.20 7.05 1.43
C ILE A 188 -22.75 5.87 0.65
N LEU A 189 -23.94 6.06 0.11
CA LEU A 189 -24.60 5.08 -0.73
C LEU A 189 -24.82 5.69 -2.10
N LEU A 190 -24.22 5.10 -3.12
CA LEU A 190 -24.42 5.49 -4.50
C LEU A 190 -25.31 4.44 -5.18
N THR A 191 -26.45 4.85 -5.73
CA THR A 191 -27.38 3.93 -6.40
C THR A 191 -27.49 4.28 -7.87
N ALA A 192 -27.06 3.41 -8.77
CA ALA A 192 -27.13 3.60 -10.22
C ALA A 192 -28.14 2.65 -10.85
N VAL A 193 -29.04 3.16 -11.70
CA VAL A 193 -30.06 2.35 -12.36
C VAL A 193 -30.20 2.76 -13.83
N ALA A 194 -30.23 1.79 -14.74
CA ALA A 194 -30.55 2.03 -16.15
C ALA A 194 -31.96 2.65 -16.31
N SER A 195 -32.09 3.67 -17.16
CA SER A 195 -33.31 4.46 -17.35
C SER A 195 -34.53 3.62 -17.71
N ASP A 196 -34.31 2.56 -18.48
CA ASP A 196 -35.36 1.70 -19.02
C ASP A 196 -35.91 0.72 -17.98
N SER A 197 -35.15 0.50 -16.89
CA SER A 197 -35.49 -0.34 -15.73
C SER A 197 -35.85 0.48 -14.48
N GLN A 198 -35.70 1.81 -14.52
CA GLN A 198 -35.86 2.71 -13.38
C GLN A 198 -37.24 2.62 -12.71
N ALA A 199 -38.32 2.42 -13.48
CA ALA A 199 -39.67 2.28 -12.93
C ALA A 199 -39.89 0.95 -12.16
N ALA A 200 -39.13 -0.10 -12.48
CA ALA A 200 -39.19 -1.39 -11.79
C ALA A 200 -38.24 -1.43 -10.58
N LEU A 201 -37.10 -0.75 -10.67
CA LEU A 201 -36.01 -0.83 -9.71
C LEU A 201 -36.05 0.24 -8.62
N ASN A 202 -36.59 1.45 -8.89
CA ASN A 202 -36.68 2.50 -7.87
C ASN A 202 -37.43 2.08 -6.59
N PRO A 203 -38.57 1.37 -6.64
CA PRO A 203 -39.24 0.91 -5.43
C PRO A 203 -38.40 -0.11 -4.62
N VAL A 204 -37.53 -0.86 -5.30
CA VAL A 204 -36.61 -1.84 -4.68
C VAL A 204 -35.47 -1.10 -4.01
N VAL A 205 -34.82 -0.17 -4.72
CA VAL A 205 -33.76 0.70 -4.18
C VAL A 205 -34.28 1.50 -2.98
N GLU A 206 -35.47 2.10 -3.08
CA GLU A 206 -36.08 2.82 -1.95
C GLU A 206 -36.40 1.89 -0.77
N ALA A 207 -36.86 0.67 -1.01
CA ALA A 207 -37.11 -0.30 0.06
C ALA A 207 -35.80 -0.75 0.74
N MET A 208 -34.72 -0.91 -0.03
CA MET A 208 -33.39 -1.26 0.46
C MET A 208 -32.75 -0.12 1.26
N VAL A 209 -32.74 1.10 0.71
CA VAL A 209 -32.26 2.30 1.40
C VAL A 209 -32.98 2.50 2.73
N ASN A 210 -34.28 2.18 2.79
CA ASN A 210 -35.07 2.28 4.03
C ASN A 210 -34.96 1.05 4.94
N SER A 211 -34.36 -0.06 4.49
CA SER A 211 -34.10 -1.26 5.30
C SER A 211 -32.71 -1.28 5.94
N ILE A 212 -31.83 -0.35 5.56
CA ILE A 212 -30.50 -0.19 6.14
C ILE A 212 -30.65 -0.07 7.66
N SER A 213 -30.08 -1.05 8.37
CA SER A 213 -29.94 -0.99 9.82
C SER A 213 -28.47 -1.01 10.16
N ILE A 214 -28.08 -0.05 10.99
CA ILE A 214 -26.72 0.13 11.46
C ILE A 214 -26.69 -0.42 12.88
N GLY A 215 -26.00 -1.54 13.06
CA GLY A 215 -25.90 -2.25 14.33
C GLY A 215 -24.48 -2.21 14.90
N GLU A 216 -24.36 -2.48 16.20
CA GLU A 216 -23.13 -3.04 16.78
C GLU A 216 -23.18 -4.57 16.61
N LEU A 217 -22.02 -5.21 16.50
CA LEU A 217 -21.92 -6.67 16.35
C LEU A 217 -22.74 -7.37 17.47
N PRO A 218 -23.45 -8.48 17.17
CA PRO A 218 -24.07 -9.24 18.23
C PRO A 218 -22.98 -9.85 19.12
N VAL A 219 -22.97 -9.43 20.40
CA VAL A 219 -22.14 -10.03 21.45
C VAL A 219 -22.32 -11.55 21.41
N ALA A 220 -21.21 -12.29 21.23
CA ALA A 220 -21.21 -13.75 21.22
C ALA A 220 -21.93 -14.28 22.46
N ALA A 221 -22.99 -15.06 22.24
CA ALA A 221 -23.73 -15.67 23.34
C ALA A 221 -22.80 -16.57 24.15
N GLU A 222 -22.76 -16.36 25.48
CA GLU A 222 -22.00 -17.21 26.41
C GLU A 222 -22.29 -18.70 26.15
N PRO A 223 -21.27 -19.57 26.16
CA PRO A 223 -21.47 -20.99 25.90
C PRO A 223 -22.31 -21.60 27.01
N THR A 224 -23.55 -21.95 26.67
CA THR A 224 -24.45 -22.68 27.56
C THR A 224 -24.27 -24.20 27.39
N ALA A 225 -24.07 -24.84 28.54
CA ALA A 225 -24.22 -26.26 28.84
C ALA A 225 -23.12 -27.24 28.37
N GLU A 226 -22.49 -27.85 29.39
CA GLU A 226 -21.63 -29.04 29.33
C GLU A 226 -22.28 -30.20 28.56
N PRO A 227 -21.53 -30.94 27.72
CA PRO A 227 -22.00 -32.22 27.22
C PRO A 227 -21.75 -33.30 28.28
N THR A 228 -22.83 -34.01 28.61
CA THR A 228 -22.86 -35.20 29.44
C THR A 228 -21.87 -36.27 28.96
N THR A 229 -21.03 -36.74 29.88
CA THR A 229 -20.14 -37.90 29.72
C THR A 229 -20.93 -39.19 29.48
N GLU A 230 -20.74 -39.83 28.32
CA GLU A 230 -21.06 -41.23 28.10
C GLU A 230 -19.76 -42.06 28.11
N ALA A 231 -19.78 -43.13 28.90
CA ALA A 231 -18.64 -43.97 29.23
C ALA A 231 -18.28 -44.95 28.09
N VAL A 232 -16.99 -45.07 27.78
CA VAL A 232 -16.44 -46.27 27.13
C VAL A 232 -15.12 -46.70 27.78
N ALA A 233 -15.12 -47.97 28.15
CA ALA A 233 -14.19 -48.84 28.87
C ALA A 233 -12.65 -48.61 28.77
N GLU A 234 -12.00 -48.72 29.95
CA GLU A 234 -10.58 -49.04 30.14
C GLU A 234 -10.21 -50.46 29.67
N PRO A 235 -8.94 -50.69 29.30
CA PRO A 235 -8.26 -51.94 29.59
C PRO A 235 -7.17 -51.75 30.66
N THR A 236 -7.36 -52.52 31.72
CA THR A 236 -6.45 -52.84 32.82
C THR A 236 -5.11 -53.43 32.35
N ALA A 237 -3.98 -52.89 32.82
CA ALA A 237 -2.80 -53.65 33.29
C ALA A 237 -1.70 -52.70 33.84
N GLU A 238 -1.52 -52.73 35.16
CA GLU A 238 -0.30 -52.36 35.91
C GLU A 238 0.38 -53.67 36.38
N PRO A 239 1.59 -53.71 37.00
CA PRO A 239 2.59 -52.66 37.26
C PRO A 239 4.06 -53.15 37.04
N GLU A 240 5.06 -52.27 37.24
CA GLU A 240 6.16 -52.55 38.18
C GLU A 240 6.95 -51.26 38.52
N VAL A 241 6.95 -50.90 39.80
CA VAL A 241 7.79 -49.86 40.42
C VAL A 241 8.74 -50.56 41.38
N VAL A 242 10.03 -50.21 41.33
CA VAL A 242 11.01 -50.52 42.39
C VAL A 242 11.73 -49.21 42.78
N GLU A 243 11.91 -49.05 44.09
CA GLU A 243 12.05 -47.81 44.87
C GLU A 243 13.45 -47.13 44.92
N GLU A 244 13.44 -45.79 44.97
CA GLU A 244 14.12 -44.78 45.86
C GLU A 244 15.64 -44.86 46.23
N PRO A 245 16.36 -43.72 46.54
CA PRO A 245 15.86 -42.49 47.17
C PRO A 245 16.38 -41.13 46.65
N ALA A 246 15.79 -40.07 47.21
CA ALA A 246 15.99 -38.64 46.92
C ALA A 246 17.43 -38.12 47.01
N ALA A 247 17.81 -37.29 46.03
CA ALA A 247 18.86 -36.28 46.15
C ALA A 247 18.43 -35.00 45.39
N VAL A 248 18.59 -33.86 46.05
CA VAL A 248 18.33 -32.51 45.55
C VAL A 248 19.08 -32.28 44.23
N VAL A 249 18.36 -31.98 43.15
CA VAL A 249 18.93 -31.43 41.91
C VAL A 249 18.34 -30.03 41.74
N GLY A 250 19.20 -29.02 41.87
CA GLY A 250 18.84 -27.63 41.63
C GLY A 250 18.42 -27.40 40.18
N ASN A 251 17.62 -26.35 39.98
CA ASN A 251 17.28 -25.82 38.66
C ASN A 251 18.49 -25.83 37.71
N PRO A 252 18.31 -26.15 36.42
CA PRO A 252 19.29 -25.73 35.44
C PRO A 252 19.33 -24.20 35.49
N ALA A 253 20.47 -23.66 35.91
CA ALA A 253 20.75 -22.25 35.74
C ALA A 253 20.56 -21.93 34.26
N VAL A 254 19.76 -20.89 33.99
CA VAL A 254 19.81 -20.17 32.73
C VAL A 254 21.28 -19.90 32.47
N ALA A 255 21.80 -20.41 31.35
CA ALA A 255 23.18 -20.15 30.98
C ALA A 255 23.35 -18.62 30.96
N PRO A 256 24.37 -18.06 31.64
CA PRO A 256 24.66 -16.64 31.49
C PRO A 256 24.81 -16.36 30.00
N ALA A 257 24.26 -15.23 29.55
CA ALA A 257 24.46 -14.72 28.21
C ALA A 257 25.97 -14.83 27.88
N PRO A 258 26.35 -15.31 26.68
CA PRO A 258 27.75 -15.33 26.30
C PRO A 258 28.31 -13.93 26.53
N GLU A 259 29.43 -13.84 27.25
CA GLU A 259 30.10 -12.56 27.48
C GLU A 259 30.23 -11.85 26.13
N ALA A 260 29.58 -10.69 26.00
CA ALA A 260 29.62 -9.88 24.80
C ALA A 260 31.08 -9.58 24.49
N THR A 261 31.64 -10.28 23.51
CA THR A 261 32.82 -9.81 22.82
C THR A 261 32.36 -8.60 22.04
N THR A 262 32.40 -7.42 22.68
CA THR A 262 32.11 -6.15 22.01
C THR A 262 33.02 -6.07 20.81
N THR A 263 32.42 -6.21 19.62
CA THR A 263 33.18 -5.98 18.40
C THR A 263 33.45 -4.49 18.39
N VAL A 264 34.72 -4.08 18.49
CA VAL A 264 35.04 -2.66 18.39
C VAL A 264 34.84 -2.29 16.92
N TRP A 265 33.69 -1.71 16.62
CA TRP A 265 33.43 -1.15 15.31
C TRP A 265 34.44 -0.04 15.03
N PRO A 266 35.15 -0.08 13.90
CA PRO A 266 35.91 1.06 13.44
C PRO A 266 35.02 2.29 13.34
N SER A 267 35.59 3.47 13.61
CA SER A 267 34.97 4.74 13.26
C SER A 267 34.61 4.72 11.77
N GLY A 268 33.37 5.09 11.45
CA GLY A 268 32.83 4.97 10.11
C GLY A 268 31.30 4.90 10.07
N ALA A 269 30.79 4.88 8.84
CA ALA A 269 29.36 4.75 8.54
C ALA A 269 29.03 3.33 8.09
N TYR A 270 27.85 2.86 8.48
CA TYR A 270 27.36 1.52 8.20
C TYR A 270 25.88 1.59 7.81
N ILE A 271 25.47 0.76 6.84
CA ILE A 271 24.09 0.64 6.37
C ILE A 271 23.61 -0.78 6.63
N PHE A 272 22.44 -0.90 7.24
CA PHE A 272 21.71 -2.15 7.38
C PHE A 272 20.42 -2.06 6.56
N SER A 273 20.34 -2.86 5.51
CA SER A 273 19.22 -2.93 4.58
C SER A 273 19.09 -4.36 4.05
N ASN A 274 17.99 -4.68 3.38
CA ASN A 274 17.73 -5.94 2.72
C ASN A 274 17.77 -5.80 1.20
N ALA A 275 18.83 -6.31 0.57
CA ALA A 275 18.98 -6.30 -0.88
C ALA A 275 18.53 -7.58 -1.59
N ASN A 276 17.90 -8.51 -0.86
CA ASN A 276 17.36 -9.74 -1.43
C ASN A 276 16.04 -9.57 -2.21
N PRO A 277 15.14 -8.61 -1.89
CA PRO A 277 13.94 -8.37 -2.69
C PRO A 277 14.30 -7.80 -4.07
N ALA A 278 14.67 -8.69 -4.99
CA ALA A 278 15.10 -8.34 -6.33
C ALA A 278 13.88 -7.95 -7.16
N ARG A 279 13.93 -6.74 -7.73
CA ARG A 279 12.92 -6.23 -8.66
C ARG A 279 13.18 -6.74 -10.06
N GLU A 280 14.44 -6.60 -10.48
CA GLU A 280 14.92 -6.98 -11.80
C GLU A 280 16.34 -7.56 -11.68
N ALA A 281 16.75 -8.30 -12.70
CA ALA A 281 18.09 -8.83 -12.82
C ALA A 281 18.67 -8.68 -14.23
N ALA A 282 19.99 -8.57 -14.33
CA ALA A 282 20.73 -8.61 -15.59
C ALA A 282 22.01 -9.45 -15.47
N ILE A 283 22.37 -10.17 -16.51
CA ILE A 283 23.65 -10.91 -16.56
C ILE A 283 24.71 -10.05 -17.22
N TYR A 284 25.77 -9.73 -16.49
CA TYR A 284 26.89 -8.93 -16.97
C TYR A 284 28.21 -9.47 -16.42
N ASN A 285 29.20 -9.68 -17.32
CA ASN A 285 30.55 -10.15 -16.97
C ASN A 285 30.60 -11.44 -16.10
N GLY A 286 29.68 -12.39 -16.32
CA GLY A 286 29.62 -13.66 -15.58
C GLY A 286 29.03 -13.54 -14.18
N GLN A 287 28.39 -12.40 -13.90
CA GLN A 287 27.66 -12.14 -12.67
C GLN A 287 26.19 -11.88 -13.00
N ILE A 288 25.32 -12.21 -12.05
CA ILE A 288 23.93 -11.77 -12.07
C ILE A 288 23.77 -10.57 -11.14
N TRP A 289 23.36 -9.45 -11.72
CA TRP A 289 23.17 -8.17 -11.05
C TRP A 289 21.71 -8.00 -10.73
N THR A 290 21.38 -7.68 -9.49
CA THR A 290 19.99 -7.55 -9.03
C THR A 290 19.79 -6.20 -8.35
N VAL A 291 18.74 -5.48 -8.75
CA VAL A 291 18.31 -4.23 -8.12
C VAL A 291 17.23 -4.49 -7.08
N SER A 292 17.25 -3.71 -6.01
CA SER A 292 16.32 -3.86 -4.89
C SER A 292 16.09 -2.53 -4.15
N PRO A 293 15.07 -2.47 -3.28
CA PRO A 293 14.87 -1.33 -2.36
C PRO A 293 16.00 -1.18 -1.32
N GLY A 294 16.86 -2.18 -1.13
CA GLY A 294 17.95 -2.17 -0.15
C GLY A 294 19.34 -2.04 -0.75
N GLY A 295 19.45 -1.72 -2.05
CA GLY A 295 20.69 -1.57 -2.79
C GLY A 295 20.76 -2.50 -4.01
N LEU A 296 21.95 -2.58 -4.60
CA LEU A 296 22.24 -3.44 -5.74
C LEU A 296 23.12 -4.61 -5.29
N VAL A 297 22.94 -5.80 -5.86
CA VAL A 297 23.82 -6.95 -5.59
C VAL A 297 24.37 -7.53 -6.88
N ALA A 298 25.67 -7.84 -6.90
CA ALA A 298 26.30 -8.65 -7.94
C ALA A 298 26.67 -10.03 -7.38
N TYR A 299 26.03 -11.08 -7.90
CA TYR A 299 26.37 -12.46 -7.55
C TYR A 299 27.28 -13.07 -8.61
N ASP A 300 28.43 -13.58 -8.19
CA ASP A 300 29.29 -14.38 -9.06
C ASP A 300 28.63 -15.74 -9.31
N MET A 301 28.27 -16.03 -10.56
CA MET A 301 27.53 -17.23 -10.91
C MET A 301 28.33 -18.53 -10.70
N ALA A 302 29.66 -18.46 -10.64
CA ALA A 302 30.50 -19.63 -10.48
C ALA A 302 30.68 -20.05 -9.00
N THR A 303 30.68 -19.07 -8.09
CA THR A 303 30.95 -19.28 -6.66
C THR A 303 29.72 -19.06 -5.78
N GLY A 304 28.70 -18.36 -6.28
CA GLY A 304 27.54 -17.91 -5.53
C GLY A 304 27.82 -16.75 -4.58
N SER A 305 29.03 -16.17 -4.61
CA SER A 305 29.40 -15.05 -3.73
C SER A 305 28.70 -13.77 -4.18
N GLY A 306 27.95 -13.13 -3.28
CA GLY A 306 27.31 -11.85 -3.52
C GLY A 306 28.14 -10.67 -3.03
N ARG A 307 28.13 -9.56 -3.77
CA ARG A 307 28.60 -8.25 -3.32
C ARG A 307 27.47 -7.24 -3.41
N LYS A 308 27.19 -6.59 -2.29
CA LYS A 308 26.22 -5.50 -2.18
C LYS A 308 26.88 -4.15 -2.47
N TYR A 309 26.14 -3.27 -3.14
CA TYR A 309 26.47 -1.87 -3.35
C TYR A 309 25.38 -1.01 -2.71
N THR A 310 25.83 0.02 -2.01
CA THR A 310 25.01 1.00 -1.30
C THR A 310 25.50 2.41 -1.61
N PRO A 311 24.90 3.46 -1.05
CA PRO A 311 25.48 4.80 -1.13
C PRO A 311 26.90 4.93 -0.59
N LEU A 312 27.32 4.08 0.36
CA LEU A 312 28.71 4.03 0.82
C LEU A 312 29.69 3.56 -0.28
N ASP A 313 29.16 2.88 -1.30
CA ASP A 313 29.89 2.42 -2.49
C ASP A 313 29.71 3.36 -3.70
N GLY A 314 29.11 4.54 -3.48
CA GLY A 314 28.96 5.58 -4.50
C GLY A 314 27.65 5.56 -5.29
N LEU A 315 26.66 4.74 -4.89
CA LEU A 315 25.30 4.85 -5.45
C LEU A 315 24.64 6.18 -5.02
N PRO A 316 23.87 6.84 -5.89
CA PRO A 316 23.20 8.09 -5.58
C PRO A 316 21.94 7.91 -4.73
N ASP A 317 21.44 6.69 -4.58
CA ASP A 317 20.32 6.30 -3.73
C ASP A 317 20.41 4.79 -3.42
N ILE A 318 19.88 4.35 -2.27
CA ILE A 318 19.80 2.92 -1.95
C ILE A 318 18.67 2.20 -2.71
N GLY A 319 17.60 2.92 -3.05
CA GLY A 319 16.47 2.40 -3.84
C GLY A 319 16.85 2.30 -5.31
N THR A 320 17.00 1.07 -5.79
CA THR A 320 17.28 0.75 -7.20
C THR A 320 16.11 -0.03 -7.79
N PHE A 321 15.73 0.29 -9.03
CA PHE A 321 14.46 -0.17 -9.60
C PHE A 321 14.62 -1.02 -10.85
N SER A 322 15.49 -0.58 -11.77
CA SER A 322 15.74 -1.28 -13.03
C SER A 322 17.23 -1.42 -13.30
N VAL A 323 17.62 -2.49 -13.98
CA VAL A 323 19.00 -2.78 -14.38
C VAL A 323 19.08 -3.36 -15.77
N GLU A 324 19.89 -2.73 -16.61
CA GLU A 324 20.02 -3.09 -18.02
C GLU A 324 21.46 -3.18 -18.48
N VAL A 325 21.73 -4.05 -19.46
CA VAL A 325 23.03 -4.11 -20.15
C VAL A 325 22.85 -3.53 -21.54
N CYS A 326 23.46 -2.37 -21.77
CA CYS A 326 23.27 -1.65 -23.03
C CYS A 326 24.59 -1.19 -23.66
N PRO A 327 24.75 -1.30 -25.00
CA PRO A 327 25.96 -0.83 -25.68
C PRO A 327 26.00 0.70 -25.73
N VAL A 328 26.75 1.31 -24.81
CA VAL A 328 27.02 2.74 -24.79
C VAL A 328 28.31 3.01 -25.57
N ASN A 329 28.23 3.79 -26.65
CA ASN A 329 29.37 4.05 -27.55
C ASN A 329 30.05 2.77 -28.09
N GLY A 330 29.27 1.69 -28.29
CA GLY A 330 29.76 0.41 -28.80
C GLY A 330 30.46 -0.47 -27.76
N VAL A 331 30.31 -0.17 -26.48
CA VAL A 331 30.79 -0.98 -25.35
C VAL A 331 29.60 -1.29 -24.46
N ASP A 332 29.37 -2.56 -24.15
CA ASP A 332 28.31 -2.96 -23.22
C ASP A 332 28.62 -2.36 -21.84
N ARG A 333 27.61 -1.71 -21.26
CA ARG A 333 27.67 -1.12 -19.92
C ARG A 333 26.46 -1.59 -19.14
N LEU A 334 26.67 -1.90 -17.87
CA LEU A 334 25.58 -2.04 -16.91
C LEU A 334 25.05 -0.65 -16.54
N ILE A 335 23.75 -0.45 -16.67
CA ILE A 335 23.04 0.80 -16.36
C ILE A 335 22.00 0.48 -15.29
N VAL A 336 21.92 1.32 -14.26
CA VAL A 336 21.01 1.12 -13.13
C VAL A 336 20.14 2.35 -12.95
N GLY A 337 18.82 2.14 -12.89
CA GLY A 337 17.82 3.14 -12.55
C GLY A 337 17.65 3.26 -11.04
N THR A 338 17.58 4.49 -10.55
CA THR A 338 17.48 4.85 -9.12
C THR A 338 16.40 5.91 -8.91
N ARG A 339 16.08 6.27 -7.66
CA ARG A 339 15.20 7.43 -7.38
C ARG A 339 15.81 8.78 -7.80
N ARG A 340 17.12 8.80 -8.05
CA ARG A 340 17.93 10.00 -8.32
C ARG A 340 18.62 9.91 -9.68
N GLY A 341 17.85 9.52 -10.69
CA GLY A 341 18.29 9.32 -12.06
C GLY A 341 18.87 7.92 -12.28
N LEU A 342 19.75 7.81 -13.27
CA LEU A 342 20.44 6.58 -13.60
C LEU A 342 21.95 6.71 -13.43
N VAL A 343 22.61 5.58 -13.21
CA VAL A 343 24.07 5.47 -13.13
C VAL A 343 24.60 4.35 -14.02
N LEU A 344 25.85 4.49 -14.46
CA LEU A 344 26.54 3.50 -15.28
C LEU A 344 27.69 2.89 -14.48
N TYR A 345 27.79 1.57 -14.48
CA TYR A 345 28.90 0.88 -13.82
C TYR A 345 30.20 1.06 -14.61
N ASP A 346 31.30 1.36 -13.93
CA ASP A 346 32.65 1.40 -14.49
C ASP A 346 33.46 0.19 -14.03
N ASP A 347 33.67 -0.76 -14.94
CA ASP A 347 34.45 -1.99 -14.69
C ASP A 347 35.90 -1.73 -14.23
N ALA A 348 36.49 -0.60 -14.60
CA ALA A 348 37.90 -0.33 -14.31
C ALA A 348 38.11 0.14 -12.87
N THR A 349 37.14 0.87 -12.33
CA THR A 349 37.20 1.44 -10.98
C THR A 349 36.30 0.72 -9.99
N ASP A 350 35.40 -0.13 -10.49
CA ASP A 350 34.38 -0.80 -9.69
C ASP A 350 33.53 0.25 -8.94
N GLY A 351 33.08 1.25 -9.71
CA GLY A 351 32.34 2.41 -9.24
C GLY A 351 31.29 2.88 -10.24
N TRP A 352 30.73 4.07 -10.00
CA TRP A 352 29.54 4.57 -10.70
C TRP A 352 29.82 5.89 -11.42
N GLU A 353 29.41 5.96 -12.68
CA GLU A 353 29.38 7.18 -13.48
C GLU A 353 27.94 7.72 -13.54
N SER A 354 27.78 9.05 -13.48
CA SER A 354 26.47 9.69 -13.62
C SER A 354 25.89 9.50 -15.04
N GLY A 355 24.55 9.44 -15.14
CA GLY A 355 23.80 9.45 -16.39
C GLY A 355 24.09 10.63 -17.32
N ALA A 356 24.67 11.72 -16.82
CA ALA A 356 25.17 12.82 -17.65
C ALA A 356 26.18 12.35 -18.71
N ALA A 357 26.87 11.23 -18.47
CA ALA A 357 27.78 10.59 -19.42
C ALA A 357 27.10 10.12 -20.72
N ILE A 358 25.78 9.87 -20.68
CA ILE A 358 24.95 9.48 -21.83
C ILE A 358 23.88 10.51 -22.20
N GLY A 359 23.97 11.72 -21.66
CA GLY A 359 23.04 12.81 -21.95
C GLY A 359 21.79 12.84 -21.05
N PHE A 360 21.77 12.08 -19.96
CA PHE A 360 20.68 12.08 -18.97
C PHE A 360 21.15 12.71 -17.65
N ASP A 361 21.13 14.04 -17.57
CA ASP A 361 21.53 14.83 -16.38
C ASP A 361 20.29 15.34 -15.63
N ILE A 362 19.34 14.44 -15.36
CA ILE A 362 18.06 14.73 -14.69
C ILE A 362 18.02 13.96 -13.37
N ASP A 363 17.85 14.67 -12.26
CA ASP A 363 17.69 14.10 -10.91
C ASP A 363 16.21 13.75 -10.67
N THR A 364 15.74 12.67 -11.29
CA THR A 364 14.37 12.13 -11.15
C THR A 364 14.37 10.61 -11.09
N GLY A 365 13.31 10.01 -10.56
CA GLY A 365 13.19 8.56 -10.45
C GLY A 365 13.16 7.87 -11.81
N ILE A 366 13.92 6.78 -11.94
CA ILE A 366 13.87 5.86 -13.07
C ILE A 366 13.37 4.52 -12.54
N PHE A 367 12.10 4.21 -12.82
CA PHE A 367 11.41 3.05 -12.26
C PHE A 367 11.48 1.82 -13.17
N ASP A 368 11.55 2.03 -14.48
CA ASP A 368 11.76 0.98 -15.48
C ASP A 368 12.68 1.48 -16.60
N MET A 369 13.41 0.55 -17.21
CA MET A 369 14.26 0.82 -18.37
C MET A 369 14.29 -0.38 -19.30
N ALA A 370 14.49 -0.13 -20.59
CA ALA A 370 14.79 -1.20 -21.52
C ALA A 370 15.87 -0.77 -22.53
N CYS A 371 16.85 -1.64 -22.73
CA CYS A 371 17.87 -1.42 -23.73
C CYS A 371 17.36 -1.79 -25.13
N ASP A 372 17.31 -0.81 -26.03
CA ASP A 372 17.10 -1.04 -27.46
C ASP A 372 18.44 -0.89 -28.21
N ALA A 373 19.27 -1.91 -28.05
CA ALA A 373 20.58 -1.99 -28.69
C ALA A 373 20.50 -1.91 -30.23
N ALA A 374 19.42 -2.43 -30.83
CA ALA A 374 19.25 -2.45 -32.29
C ALA A 374 19.07 -1.04 -32.87
N ASN A 375 18.41 -0.15 -32.12
CA ASN A 375 18.18 1.24 -32.51
C ASN A 375 19.09 2.25 -31.78
N ASN A 376 20.03 1.75 -30.96
CA ASN A 376 20.99 2.56 -30.20
C ASN A 376 20.30 3.63 -29.32
N ARG A 377 19.28 3.19 -28.58
CA ARG A 377 18.50 4.02 -27.67
C ARG A 377 18.23 3.29 -26.36
N LEU A 378 18.00 4.06 -25.30
CA LEU A 378 17.54 3.58 -24.01
C LEU A 378 16.10 4.07 -23.80
N LEU A 379 15.21 3.17 -23.41
CA LEU A 379 13.84 3.47 -23.04
C LEU A 379 13.80 3.68 -21.53
N LEU A 380 13.08 4.70 -21.07
CA LEU A 380 13.08 5.13 -19.68
C LEU A 380 11.64 5.42 -19.25
N ASP A 381 11.22 4.83 -18.13
CA ASP A 381 10.07 5.32 -17.37
C ASP A 381 10.56 6.43 -16.44
N HIS A 382 10.20 7.68 -16.78
CA HIS A 382 10.45 8.85 -15.95
C HIS A 382 9.27 9.83 -16.10
N ASP A 383 8.46 9.98 -15.05
CA ASP A 383 7.17 10.69 -15.04
C ASP A 383 6.09 10.09 -16.00
N ASP A 384 6.49 9.68 -17.20
CA ASP A 384 5.78 8.93 -18.25
C ASP A 384 6.82 8.08 -19.05
N VAL A 385 6.75 8.03 -20.39
CA VAL A 385 7.68 7.27 -21.25
C VAL A 385 8.64 8.18 -21.99
N SER A 386 9.93 7.88 -21.93
CA SER A 386 10.95 8.62 -22.69
C SER A 386 11.97 7.75 -23.40
N ILE A 387 12.48 8.29 -24.50
CA ILE A 387 13.42 7.64 -25.39
C ILE A 387 14.69 8.49 -25.47
N LEU A 388 15.80 7.94 -24.99
CA LEU A 388 17.13 8.55 -25.04
C LEU A 388 17.94 7.97 -26.21
N ASP A 389 18.25 8.79 -27.20
CA ASP A 389 19.18 8.43 -28.28
C ASP A 389 20.62 8.46 -27.74
N LEU A 390 21.28 7.30 -27.67
CA LEU A 390 22.60 7.15 -27.06
C LEU A 390 23.74 7.72 -27.92
N ALA A 391 23.50 8.04 -29.20
CA ALA A 391 24.50 8.65 -30.07
C ALA A 391 24.54 10.17 -29.93
N THR A 392 23.39 10.78 -29.68
CA THR A 392 23.21 12.24 -29.66
C THR A 392 22.97 12.79 -28.25
N GLY A 393 22.56 11.94 -27.30
CA GLY A 393 22.08 12.35 -25.99
C GLY A 393 20.73 13.07 -26.04
N THR A 394 19.97 12.90 -27.14
CA THR A 394 18.66 13.56 -27.29
C THR A 394 17.60 12.73 -26.56
N LEU A 395 16.91 13.36 -25.62
CA LEU A 395 15.79 12.79 -24.90
C LEU A 395 14.48 13.25 -25.55
N THR A 396 13.58 12.30 -25.85
CA THR A 396 12.22 12.57 -26.37
C THR A 396 11.22 11.91 -25.45
N SER A 397 10.30 12.69 -24.90
CA SER A 397 9.28 12.22 -23.95
C SER A 397 7.90 12.14 -24.61
N TYR A 398 7.10 11.19 -24.15
CA TYR A 398 5.71 10.98 -24.54
C TYR A 398 4.87 10.96 -23.26
N THR A 399 3.77 11.70 -23.25
CA THR A 399 2.88 11.82 -22.07
C THR A 399 1.43 11.49 -22.43
N GLU A 400 0.59 11.26 -21.42
CA GLU A 400 -0.87 11.12 -21.61
C GLU A 400 -1.44 12.37 -22.32
N ASP A 401 -1.17 13.56 -21.77
CA ASP A 401 -1.75 14.83 -22.23
C ASP A 401 -1.28 15.27 -23.63
N ASP A 402 0.01 15.11 -23.94
CA ASP A 402 0.60 15.65 -25.17
C ASP A 402 0.58 14.64 -26.33
N ASN A 403 0.62 13.34 -26.01
CA ASN A 403 0.82 12.28 -27.00
C ASN A 403 -0.29 11.23 -27.02
N GLY A 404 -1.12 11.16 -25.97
CA GLY A 404 -2.18 10.16 -25.84
C GLY A 404 -1.64 8.78 -25.47
N LEU A 405 -0.65 8.73 -24.57
CA LEU A 405 -0.34 7.47 -23.87
C LEU A 405 -1.59 6.96 -23.13
N ALA A 406 -1.68 5.64 -23.00
CA ALA A 406 -2.74 4.97 -22.27
C ALA A 406 -2.79 5.39 -20.79
N TRP A 407 -1.63 5.57 -20.17
CA TRP A 407 -1.48 5.94 -18.77
C TRP A 407 -0.08 6.52 -18.53
N PHE A 408 0.06 7.27 -17.44
CA PHE A 408 1.34 7.87 -17.04
C PHE A 408 2.30 6.88 -16.37
N SER A 409 1.79 5.86 -15.67
CA SER A 409 2.62 4.83 -15.04
C SER A 409 2.73 3.61 -15.93
N THR A 410 3.95 3.13 -16.15
CA THR A 410 4.19 1.90 -16.91
C THR A 410 4.49 0.70 -16.02
N VAL A 411 4.24 -0.50 -16.55
CA VAL A 411 4.61 -1.77 -15.92
C VAL A 411 5.90 -2.29 -16.54
N GLU A 412 5.98 -2.34 -17.87
CA GLU A 412 7.17 -2.75 -18.61
C GLU A 412 7.31 -1.97 -19.93
N LEU A 413 8.55 -1.57 -20.25
CA LEU A 413 8.94 -1.00 -21.54
C LEU A 413 9.55 -2.07 -22.44
N ILE A 414 8.97 -2.30 -23.62
CA ILE A 414 9.46 -3.34 -24.53
C ILE A 414 9.80 -2.77 -25.92
N PRO A 415 11.07 -2.86 -26.38
CA PRO A 415 11.43 -2.53 -27.75
C PRO A 415 11.07 -3.68 -28.70
N ILE A 416 10.21 -3.42 -29.70
CA ILE A 416 9.86 -4.40 -30.74
C ILE A 416 10.11 -3.80 -32.12
N GLY A 417 11.18 -4.26 -32.77
CA GLY A 417 11.60 -3.71 -34.06
C GLY A 417 12.05 -2.26 -33.94
N THR A 418 11.30 -1.32 -34.50
CA THR A 418 11.53 0.14 -34.32
C THR A 418 10.54 0.78 -33.36
N ASP A 419 9.51 0.03 -32.94
CA ASP A 419 8.44 0.53 -32.10
C ASP A 419 8.79 0.30 -30.64
N VAL A 420 8.16 1.06 -29.76
CA VAL A 420 8.26 0.93 -28.31
C VAL A 420 6.89 0.61 -27.76
N TRP A 421 6.81 -0.39 -26.90
CA TRP A 421 5.61 -0.71 -26.15
C TRP A 421 5.78 -0.27 -24.70
N ALA A 422 4.73 0.31 -24.14
CA ALA A 422 4.63 0.65 -22.73
C ALA A 422 3.35 0.03 -22.20
N THR A 423 3.48 -0.99 -21.35
CA THR A 423 2.34 -1.75 -20.80
C THR A 423 1.83 -1.13 -19.51
N THR A 424 0.55 -1.35 -19.20
CA THR A 424 -0.11 -0.80 -18.00
C THR A 424 -1.11 -1.82 -17.45
N ASN A 425 -1.25 -1.90 -16.14
CA ASN A 425 -2.26 -2.76 -15.52
C ASN A 425 -3.66 -2.11 -15.47
N TYR A 426 -3.91 -1.01 -16.20
CA TYR A 426 -5.12 -0.20 -16.05
C TYR A 426 -5.82 0.21 -17.36
N ARG A 427 -5.13 0.83 -18.34
CA ARG A 427 -5.73 1.35 -19.58
C ARG A 427 -5.16 0.71 -20.85
N GLY A 428 -4.67 -0.52 -20.71
CA GLY A 428 -4.08 -1.31 -21.78
C GLY A 428 -2.60 -1.02 -21.97
N ALA A 429 -2.16 -0.93 -23.22
CA ALA A 429 -0.75 -0.68 -23.57
C ALA A 429 -0.63 0.39 -24.66
N SER A 430 0.46 1.15 -24.64
CA SER A 430 0.77 2.15 -25.67
C SER A 430 1.85 1.63 -26.61
N GLN A 431 1.58 1.61 -27.91
CA GLN A 431 2.60 1.43 -28.94
C GLN A 431 3.01 2.78 -29.50
N ILE A 432 4.28 3.14 -29.32
CA ILE A 432 4.92 4.32 -29.89
C ILE A 432 5.67 3.91 -31.15
N ALA A 433 5.15 4.30 -32.31
CA ALA A 433 5.77 4.00 -33.61
C ALA A 433 7.03 4.85 -33.85
N ALA A 434 7.86 4.44 -34.80
CA ALA A 434 9.10 5.12 -35.16
C ALA A 434 8.95 6.61 -35.58
N ASP A 435 7.76 7.02 -36.02
CA ASP A 435 7.46 8.42 -36.37
C ASP A 435 6.87 9.24 -35.20
N GLY A 436 6.78 8.64 -34.02
CA GLY A 436 6.22 9.22 -32.80
C GLY A 436 4.70 9.08 -32.67
N THR A 437 4.03 8.40 -33.61
CA THR A 437 2.59 8.13 -33.48
C THR A 437 2.33 7.14 -32.35
N VAL A 438 1.48 7.52 -31.40
CA VAL A 438 1.04 6.64 -30.30
C VAL A 438 -0.27 5.95 -30.69
N THR A 439 -0.34 4.64 -30.48
CA THR A 439 -1.56 3.83 -30.62
C THR A 439 -1.81 3.09 -29.31
N VAL A 440 -2.97 3.32 -28.69
CA VAL A 440 -3.38 2.61 -27.49
C VAL A 440 -4.01 1.26 -27.86
N TYR A 441 -3.67 0.22 -27.13
CA TYR A 441 -4.19 -1.14 -27.21
C TYR A 441 -4.97 -1.42 -25.94
N SER A 442 -6.30 -1.29 -26.03
CA SER A 442 -7.24 -1.41 -24.89
C SER A 442 -8.50 -2.16 -25.35
N GLU A 443 -9.30 -2.62 -24.40
CA GLU A 443 -10.65 -3.11 -24.62
C GLU A 443 -11.56 -2.00 -25.17
N ALA A 444 -11.46 -0.78 -24.62
CA ALA A 444 -12.28 0.36 -25.01
C ALA A 444 -12.21 0.71 -26.51
N ASN A 445 -11.06 0.49 -27.14
CA ASN A 445 -10.86 0.69 -28.59
C ASN A 445 -10.83 -0.61 -29.39
N ALA A 446 -11.23 -1.73 -28.77
CA ALA A 446 -11.27 -3.07 -29.35
C ALA A 446 -9.96 -3.52 -29.98
N ASN A 447 -8.84 -2.98 -29.50
CA ASN A 447 -7.51 -3.36 -29.97
C ASN A 447 -6.96 -4.52 -29.16
N THR A 448 -7.38 -4.74 -27.91
CA THR A 448 -7.05 -5.91 -27.07
C THR A 448 -8.29 -6.40 -26.31
N PRO A 449 -8.31 -7.67 -25.84
CA PRO A 449 -9.43 -8.18 -25.04
C PRO A 449 -9.40 -7.84 -23.55
N ASP A 450 -8.36 -7.14 -23.06
CA ASP A 450 -8.14 -6.80 -21.65
C ASP A 450 -7.37 -5.46 -21.59
N ASP A 451 -7.61 -4.69 -20.54
CA ASP A 451 -6.98 -3.39 -20.22
C ASP A 451 -5.85 -3.49 -19.19
N SER A 452 -5.74 -4.62 -18.49
CA SER A 452 -4.64 -4.90 -17.57
C SER A 452 -3.58 -5.72 -18.28
N ILE A 453 -2.73 -5.04 -19.06
CA ILE A 453 -1.66 -5.66 -19.85
C ILE A 453 -0.35 -5.56 -19.07
N SER A 454 0.19 -6.70 -18.65
CA SER A 454 1.45 -6.77 -17.91
C SER A 454 2.67 -6.76 -18.84
N ASP A 455 2.60 -7.47 -19.96
CA ASP A 455 3.72 -7.62 -20.90
C ASP A 455 3.23 -7.86 -22.34
N VAL A 456 4.06 -7.49 -23.31
CA VAL A 456 3.86 -7.70 -24.75
C VAL A 456 5.13 -8.23 -25.38
N ALA A 457 5.03 -9.38 -26.05
CA ALA A 457 6.15 -10.00 -26.74
C ALA A 457 5.84 -10.34 -28.19
N GLN A 458 6.86 -10.25 -29.05
CA GLN A 458 6.78 -10.71 -30.44
C GLN A 458 7.54 -12.03 -30.62
N ALA A 459 6.81 -13.07 -31.02
CA ALA A 459 7.40 -14.35 -31.38
C ALA A 459 8.31 -14.24 -32.62
N PRO A 460 9.29 -15.14 -32.82
CA PRO A 460 10.20 -15.11 -33.97
C PRO A 460 9.53 -15.15 -35.36
N ASP A 461 8.27 -15.61 -35.43
CA ASP A 461 7.46 -15.62 -36.66
C ASP A 461 6.68 -14.32 -36.91
N GLY A 462 6.82 -13.33 -36.00
CA GLY A 462 6.19 -12.02 -36.05
C GLY A 462 4.86 -11.92 -35.29
N THR A 463 4.37 -13.01 -34.70
CA THR A 463 3.11 -13.04 -33.96
C THR A 463 3.23 -12.28 -32.64
N PHE A 464 2.25 -11.43 -32.31
CA PHE A 464 2.22 -10.71 -31.03
C PHE A 464 1.46 -11.49 -29.97
N TRP A 465 1.98 -11.44 -28.75
CA TRP A 465 1.43 -12.06 -27.57
C TRP A 465 1.30 -10.99 -26.48
N PHE A 466 0.19 -11.03 -25.76
CA PHE A 466 -0.14 -10.09 -24.70
C PHE A 466 -0.40 -10.89 -23.43
N ALA A 467 0.38 -10.63 -22.40
CA ALA A 467 0.12 -11.09 -21.05
C ALA A 467 -0.82 -10.08 -20.40
N ALA A 468 -1.94 -10.55 -19.86
CA ALA A 468 -2.92 -9.70 -19.23
C ALA A 468 -3.61 -10.40 -18.05
N SER A 469 -4.37 -9.66 -17.26
CA SER A 469 -4.99 -10.18 -16.03
C SER A 469 -5.90 -11.40 -16.27
N ASP A 470 -6.65 -11.40 -17.37
CA ASP A 470 -7.58 -12.47 -17.74
C ASP A 470 -6.95 -13.65 -18.46
N GLY A 471 -5.68 -13.52 -18.88
CA GLY A 471 -4.96 -14.62 -19.51
C GLY A 471 -3.87 -14.19 -20.48
N LEU A 472 -3.56 -15.10 -21.39
CA LEU A 472 -2.57 -14.90 -22.44
C LEU A 472 -3.26 -14.81 -23.79
N PHE A 473 -3.01 -13.74 -24.53
CA PHE A 473 -3.71 -13.46 -25.78
C PHE A 473 -2.74 -13.46 -26.97
N GLN A 474 -2.99 -14.34 -27.93
CA GLN A 474 -2.25 -14.40 -29.18
C GLN A 474 -2.98 -13.60 -30.26
N ARG A 475 -2.34 -12.55 -30.79
CA ARG A 475 -2.89 -11.73 -31.86
C ARG A 475 -2.60 -12.34 -33.23
N GLN A 476 -3.65 -12.73 -33.92
CA GLN A 476 -3.59 -13.31 -35.26
C GLN A 476 -3.37 -12.23 -36.33
N SER A 477 -2.86 -12.65 -37.49
CA SER A 477 -2.61 -11.75 -38.63
C SER A 477 -3.85 -11.02 -39.19
N ASN A 478 -5.06 -11.53 -38.91
CA ASN A 478 -6.33 -10.90 -39.25
C ASN A 478 -6.80 -9.88 -38.20
N GLY A 479 -6.06 -9.70 -37.10
CA GLY A 479 -6.38 -8.83 -35.98
C GLY A 479 -7.23 -9.49 -34.88
N GLU A 480 -7.68 -10.73 -35.06
CA GLU A 480 -8.43 -11.46 -34.03
C GLU A 480 -7.49 -12.04 -32.96
N TYR A 481 -8.04 -12.37 -31.80
CA TYR A 481 -7.29 -12.94 -30.68
C TYR A 481 -7.64 -14.41 -30.45
N VAL A 482 -6.62 -15.22 -30.16
CA VAL A 482 -6.80 -16.52 -29.53
C VAL A 482 -6.41 -16.35 -28.06
N ALA A 483 -7.40 -16.53 -27.18
CA ALA A 483 -7.22 -16.38 -25.73
C ALA A 483 -6.94 -17.74 -25.08
N PHE A 484 -5.91 -17.77 -24.26
CA PHE A 484 -5.65 -18.83 -23.31
C PHE A 484 -6.05 -18.27 -21.93
N THR A 485 -7.04 -18.87 -21.30
CA THR A 485 -7.62 -18.44 -20.03
C THR A 485 -7.80 -19.64 -19.10
N ARG A 486 -8.22 -19.39 -17.86
CA ARG A 486 -8.51 -20.46 -16.88
C ARG A 486 -9.54 -21.48 -17.34
N ASP A 487 -10.39 -21.12 -18.28
CA ASP A 487 -11.45 -21.99 -18.80
C ASP A 487 -10.97 -22.97 -19.87
N ASN A 488 -9.83 -22.67 -20.52
CA ASN A 488 -9.40 -23.40 -21.71
C ASN A 488 -7.91 -23.77 -21.75
N SER A 489 -7.11 -23.33 -20.78
CA SER A 489 -5.66 -23.54 -20.69
C SER A 489 -5.31 -24.03 -19.29
N ALA A 490 -4.75 -25.23 -19.17
CA ALA A 490 -4.36 -25.75 -17.85
C ALA A 490 -3.12 -25.05 -17.28
N ALA A 491 -2.38 -24.32 -18.13
CA ALA A 491 -1.27 -23.48 -17.70
C ALA A 491 -1.72 -22.22 -16.93
N ILE A 492 -2.98 -21.80 -17.08
CA ILE A 492 -3.50 -20.56 -16.50
C ILE A 492 -4.53 -20.96 -15.45
N SER A 493 -4.16 -20.89 -14.16
CA SER A 493 -5.02 -21.43 -13.10
C SER A 493 -5.94 -20.38 -12.46
N TYR A 494 -5.49 -19.13 -12.35
CA TYR A 494 -6.24 -18.09 -11.62
C TYR A 494 -6.09 -16.71 -12.25
N PHE A 495 -4.86 -16.22 -12.38
CA PHE A 495 -4.52 -14.99 -13.12
C PHE A 495 -3.67 -15.35 -14.35
N GLY A 496 -3.68 -14.48 -15.36
CA GLY A 496 -2.76 -14.58 -16.49
C GLY A 496 -1.28 -14.40 -16.09
N PRO A 497 -0.35 -14.66 -17.02
CA PRO A 497 1.07 -14.45 -16.79
C PRO A 497 1.40 -12.96 -16.60
N SER A 498 2.52 -12.67 -15.95
CA SER A 498 3.09 -11.33 -15.81
C SER A 498 4.24 -11.05 -16.79
N HIS A 499 4.87 -12.09 -17.35
CA HIS A 499 6.00 -11.95 -18.28
C HIS A 499 5.92 -12.99 -19.40
N ILE A 500 6.40 -12.62 -20.59
CA ILE A 500 6.52 -13.45 -21.79
C ILE A 500 7.91 -13.27 -22.38
N GLU A 501 8.67 -14.36 -22.44
CA GLU A 501 10.00 -14.36 -23.05
C GLU A 501 10.14 -15.44 -24.13
N PHE A 502 10.71 -15.06 -25.27
CA PHE A 502 10.97 -15.98 -26.38
C PHE A 502 12.45 -16.31 -26.47
N ALA A 503 12.79 -17.59 -26.27
CA ALA A 503 14.14 -18.07 -26.47
C ALA A 503 14.51 -18.08 -27.97
N PRO A 504 15.81 -17.96 -28.33
CA PRO A 504 16.25 -17.97 -29.73
C PRO A 504 15.88 -19.26 -30.51
N ASN A 505 15.60 -20.35 -29.80
CA ASN A 505 15.16 -21.62 -30.38
C ASN A 505 13.63 -21.68 -30.66
N GLY A 506 12.89 -20.66 -30.24
CA GLY A 506 11.43 -20.54 -30.39
C GLY A 506 10.61 -20.99 -29.18
N ASP A 507 11.25 -21.42 -28.08
CA ASP A 507 10.52 -21.71 -26.84
C ASP A 507 9.92 -20.44 -26.25
N MET A 508 8.73 -20.56 -25.68
CA MET A 508 8.04 -19.49 -24.97
C MET A 508 8.07 -19.78 -23.48
N TRP A 509 8.59 -18.85 -22.70
CA TRP A 509 8.57 -18.88 -21.25
C TRP A 509 7.56 -17.86 -20.74
N LEU A 510 6.71 -18.30 -19.81
CA LEU A 510 5.75 -17.48 -19.10
C LEU A 510 6.15 -17.40 -17.64
N GLY A 511 6.19 -16.19 -17.10
CA GLY A 511 6.28 -15.93 -15.68
C GLY A 511 4.91 -15.64 -15.10
N PHE A 512 4.59 -16.24 -13.96
CA PHE A 512 3.44 -15.89 -13.12
C PHE A 512 3.96 -15.40 -11.76
N THR A 513 3.06 -15.04 -10.83
CA THR A 513 3.45 -14.61 -9.49
C THR A 513 4.38 -15.59 -8.76
N SER A 514 4.25 -16.90 -8.97
CA SER A 514 5.07 -17.92 -8.27
C SER A 514 5.42 -19.13 -9.12
N ASP A 515 5.08 -19.11 -10.40
CA ASP A 515 5.25 -20.24 -11.32
C ASP A 515 5.96 -19.78 -12.60
N ILE A 516 6.78 -20.66 -13.16
CA ILE A 516 7.45 -20.48 -14.46
C ILE A 516 7.03 -21.63 -15.36
N CYS A 517 6.42 -21.28 -16.49
CA CYS A 517 5.89 -22.25 -17.45
C CYS A 517 6.64 -22.13 -18.78
N ARG A 518 7.22 -23.23 -19.26
CA ARG A 518 7.62 -23.33 -20.67
C ARG A 518 6.39 -23.72 -21.49
N PHE A 519 5.76 -22.74 -22.12
CA PHE A 519 4.42 -22.86 -22.68
C PHE A 519 4.39 -23.50 -24.07
N ASP A 520 3.45 -24.43 -24.29
CA ASP A 520 3.11 -24.97 -25.60
C ASP A 520 1.84 -24.29 -26.14
N PRO A 521 1.96 -23.36 -27.10
CA PRO A 521 0.80 -22.68 -27.67
C PRO A 521 -0.11 -23.61 -28.49
N ALA A 522 0.35 -24.81 -28.88
CA ALA A 522 -0.47 -25.75 -29.62
C ALA A 522 -1.47 -26.50 -28.73
N THR A 523 -1.14 -26.69 -27.45
CA THR A 523 -1.99 -27.40 -26.48
C THR A 523 -2.61 -26.48 -25.43
N GLY A 524 -2.01 -25.32 -25.16
CA GLY A 524 -2.39 -24.47 -24.03
C GLY A 524 -1.90 -25.05 -22.68
N ASP A 525 -0.83 -25.83 -22.70
CA ASP A 525 -0.25 -26.45 -21.50
C ASP A 525 1.23 -26.10 -21.36
N CYS A 526 1.80 -26.35 -20.18
CA CYS A 526 3.24 -26.25 -19.96
C CYS A 526 3.95 -27.56 -20.37
N PHE A 527 5.04 -27.46 -21.14
CA PHE A 527 5.99 -28.56 -21.32
C PHE A 527 6.68 -28.90 -20.00
N ASP A 528 7.17 -27.86 -19.33
CA ASP A 528 7.82 -27.90 -18.03
C ASP A 528 7.20 -26.79 -17.17
N ASN A 529 6.95 -27.08 -15.90
CA ASN A 529 6.46 -26.09 -14.93
C ASN A 529 7.31 -26.14 -13.66
N TYR A 530 7.70 -24.97 -13.17
CA TYR A 530 8.48 -24.80 -11.95
C TYR A 530 7.74 -23.85 -11.03
N SER A 531 7.76 -24.12 -9.72
CA SER A 531 7.01 -23.33 -8.75
C SER A 531 7.85 -23.07 -7.51
N THR A 532 7.83 -21.84 -7.02
CA THR A 532 8.52 -21.47 -5.77
C THR A 532 7.92 -22.16 -4.53
N TYR A 533 6.76 -22.82 -4.67
CA TYR A 533 6.16 -23.63 -3.60
C TYR A 533 6.65 -25.08 -3.57
N SER A 534 7.23 -25.59 -4.67
CA SER A 534 7.49 -27.03 -4.81
C SER A 534 8.88 -27.38 -5.34
N ASP A 535 9.55 -26.49 -6.07
CA ASP A 535 10.93 -26.72 -6.51
C ASP A 535 11.90 -26.38 -5.36
N PRO A 536 12.69 -27.35 -4.86
CA PRO A 536 13.61 -27.12 -3.75
C PRO A 536 14.82 -26.28 -4.11
N ASN A 537 15.07 -26.01 -5.40
CA ASN A 537 16.20 -25.22 -5.85
C ASN A 537 15.83 -23.74 -6.08
N LEU A 538 14.54 -23.42 -6.07
CA LEU A 538 14.04 -22.04 -6.02
C LEU A 538 13.88 -21.58 -4.56
N PRO A 539 14.08 -20.28 -4.26
CA PRO A 539 13.71 -19.69 -2.98
C PRO A 539 12.23 -19.94 -2.68
N ALA A 540 11.98 -20.58 -1.54
CA ALA A 540 10.63 -21.02 -1.19
C ALA A 540 9.68 -19.84 -0.98
N GLN A 541 8.43 -19.97 -1.45
CA GLN A 541 7.36 -18.98 -1.26
C GLN A 541 7.73 -17.54 -1.70
N SER A 542 8.61 -17.43 -2.69
CA SER A 542 9.02 -16.12 -3.23
C SER A 542 8.18 -15.76 -4.44
N ARG A 543 7.81 -14.48 -4.56
CA ARG A 543 7.15 -13.98 -5.77
C ARG A 543 8.20 -13.71 -6.85
N ILE A 544 7.81 -13.90 -8.10
CA ILE A 544 8.62 -13.54 -9.27
C ILE A 544 8.29 -12.10 -9.64
N SER A 545 9.33 -11.26 -9.67
CA SER A 545 9.22 -9.83 -9.98
C SER A 545 9.74 -9.50 -11.38
N GLY A 546 10.54 -10.40 -11.95
CA GLY A 546 11.03 -10.28 -13.32
C GLY A 546 11.52 -11.61 -13.86
N LEU A 547 11.36 -11.82 -15.16
CA LEU A 547 11.83 -12.99 -15.90
C LEU A 547 12.51 -12.52 -17.18
N LYS A 548 13.76 -12.92 -17.39
CA LYS A 548 14.53 -12.65 -18.61
C LYS A 548 15.29 -13.91 -19.03
N LEU A 549 15.84 -13.92 -20.24
CA LEU A 549 16.59 -15.06 -20.77
C LEU A 549 18.09 -14.75 -20.93
N ASP A 550 18.92 -15.74 -20.65
CA ASP A 550 20.34 -15.68 -20.99
C ASP A 550 20.59 -15.88 -22.50
N ALA A 551 21.86 -15.73 -22.92
CA ALA A 551 22.25 -15.87 -24.33
C ALA A 551 22.03 -17.28 -24.92
N ASP A 552 21.89 -18.30 -24.07
CA ASP A 552 21.58 -19.69 -24.47
C ASP A 552 20.06 -19.95 -24.49
N GLY A 553 19.25 -18.98 -24.06
CA GLY A 553 17.79 -19.05 -24.01
C GLY A 553 17.23 -19.66 -22.73
N ASN A 554 18.02 -19.74 -21.65
CA ASN A 554 17.54 -20.23 -20.36
C ASN A 554 17.07 -19.08 -19.46
N PRO A 555 16.01 -19.28 -18.67
CA PRO A 555 15.47 -18.24 -17.82
C PRO A 555 16.34 -17.97 -16.59
N TYR A 556 16.39 -16.69 -16.21
CA TYR A 556 16.71 -16.27 -14.86
C TYR A 556 15.59 -15.37 -14.34
N VAL A 557 15.35 -15.42 -13.03
CA VAL A 557 14.21 -14.78 -12.38
C VAL A 557 14.65 -13.97 -11.18
N ALA A 558 14.19 -12.73 -11.11
CA ALA A 558 14.26 -11.88 -9.93
C ALA A 558 13.12 -12.27 -8.98
N LEU A 559 13.42 -12.37 -7.69
CA LEU A 559 12.51 -12.86 -6.66
C LEU A 559 12.52 -11.95 -5.43
N ASP A 560 11.43 -11.94 -4.67
CA ASP A 560 11.35 -11.23 -3.38
C ASP A 560 12.41 -11.68 -2.36
N ASN A 561 13.04 -12.83 -2.57
CA ASN A 561 14.09 -13.36 -1.71
C ASN A 561 15.28 -13.90 -2.52
N GLY A 562 15.81 -13.08 -3.42
CA GLY A 562 17.05 -13.31 -4.15
C GLY A 562 16.85 -13.39 -5.65
N VAL A 563 17.65 -14.22 -6.31
CA VAL A 563 17.57 -14.45 -7.75
C VAL A 563 17.87 -15.90 -8.06
N ALA A 564 17.30 -16.43 -9.14
CA ALA A 564 17.59 -17.79 -9.59
C ALA A 564 17.85 -17.86 -11.08
N HIS A 565 18.75 -18.75 -11.50
CA HIS A 565 19.10 -18.99 -12.90
C HIS A 565 18.94 -20.48 -13.22
N PHE A 566 18.34 -20.78 -14.37
CA PHE A 566 18.17 -22.13 -14.87
C PHE A 566 19.26 -22.46 -15.88
N ASP A 567 19.96 -23.58 -15.72
CA ASP A 567 21.06 -23.98 -16.63
C ASP A 567 20.61 -24.88 -17.80
N GLY A 568 19.30 -24.99 -18.01
CA GLY A 568 18.68 -25.96 -18.93
C GLY A 568 18.33 -27.29 -18.27
N THR A 569 18.76 -27.53 -17.04
CA THR A 569 18.48 -28.77 -16.29
C THR A 569 17.98 -28.55 -14.87
N ALA A 570 18.52 -27.57 -14.14
CA ALA A 570 18.15 -27.26 -12.77
C ALA A 570 18.30 -25.76 -12.48
N TRP A 571 17.56 -25.31 -11.47
CA TRP A 571 17.70 -23.97 -10.92
C TRP A 571 18.90 -23.90 -9.97
N THR A 572 19.58 -22.75 -9.98
CA THR A 572 20.54 -22.35 -8.95
C THR A 572 20.10 -21.00 -8.40
N SER A 573 19.94 -20.89 -7.08
CA SER A 573 19.50 -19.67 -6.40
C SER A 573 20.65 -18.97 -5.68
N TYR A 574 20.55 -17.65 -5.62
CA TYR A 574 21.55 -16.75 -5.03
C TYR A 574 20.85 -15.77 -4.09
N GLN A 575 21.40 -15.63 -2.88
CA GLN A 575 20.87 -14.76 -1.83
C GLN A 575 22.02 -14.25 -0.94
N LEU A 576 21.93 -13.01 -0.47
CA LEU A 576 22.81 -12.49 0.59
C LEU A 576 22.38 -12.98 1.97
N ALA A 577 23.35 -13.42 2.76
CA ALA A 577 23.15 -13.82 4.15
C ALA A 577 23.37 -12.63 5.10
N GLY A 578 22.62 -12.60 6.21
CA GLY A 578 22.81 -11.61 7.28
C GLY A 578 22.26 -10.21 6.99
N GLU A 579 21.41 -10.08 5.96
CA GLU A 579 20.73 -8.84 5.63
C GLU A 579 19.75 -8.41 6.74
N ALA A 580 19.36 -7.14 6.73
CA ALA A 580 18.22 -6.69 7.55
C ALA A 580 16.94 -7.41 7.10
N PRO A 581 15.91 -7.56 7.96
CA PRO A 581 14.67 -8.22 7.54
C PRO A 581 13.87 -7.42 6.50
N TYR A 582 13.91 -6.09 6.59
CA TYR A 582 13.21 -5.16 5.69
C TYR A 582 13.99 -3.85 5.51
N ASN A 583 13.47 -2.96 4.66
CA ASN A 583 14.14 -1.70 4.28
C ASN A 583 13.50 -0.45 4.89
N PHE A 584 12.19 -0.47 5.18
CA PHE A 584 11.51 0.67 5.76
C PHE A 584 11.59 0.63 7.29
N PHE A 585 12.35 1.55 7.89
CA PHE A 585 12.38 1.74 9.35
C PHE A 585 11.71 3.07 9.70
N SER A 586 10.69 3.04 10.53
CA SER A 586 9.95 4.24 10.99
C SER A 586 10.40 4.74 12.36
N GLY A 587 11.03 3.90 13.19
CA GLY A 587 11.53 4.33 14.50
C GLY A 587 12.48 3.35 15.17
N LEU A 588 13.11 3.82 16.24
CA LEU A 588 14.09 3.08 17.01
C LEU A 588 14.18 3.59 18.47
N HIS A 589 14.54 2.69 19.37
CA HIS A 589 14.73 3.00 20.79
C HIS A 589 15.79 2.07 21.40
N GLN A 590 16.60 2.57 22.34
CA GLN A 590 17.54 1.76 23.10
C GLN A 590 17.07 1.60 24.53
N THR A 591 16.83 0.36 24.95
CA THR A 591 16.50 0.04 26.34
C THR A 591 17.73 0.09 27.24
N SER A 592 17.51 0.18 28.54
CA SER A 592 18.50 0.31 29.61
C SER A 592 19.51 -0.84 29.67
N ASP A 593 19.14 -2.01 29.15
CA ASP A 593 20.00 -3.18 28.99
C ASP A 593 20.93 -3.13 27.76
N GLY A 594 20.78 -2.10 26.92
CA GLY A 594 21.55 -1.87 25.70
C GLY A 594 20.94 -2.47 24.43
N THR A 595 19.80 -3.15 24.52
CA THR A 595 19.08 -3.68 23.35
C THR A 595 18.57 -2.54 22.47
N ILE A 596 18.76 -2.66 21.16
CA ILE A 596 18.21 -1.74 20.17
C ILE A 596 16.92 -2.34 19.63
N TRP A 597 15.83 -1.63 19.83
CA TRP A 597 14.53 -1.91 19.23
C TRP A 597 14.37 -1.04 17.99
N VAL A 598 13.89 -1.61 16.90
CA VAL A 598 13.59 -0.90 15.66
C VAL A 598 12.26 -1.39 15.10
N TRP A 599 11.53 -0.49 14.45
CA TRP A 599 10.24 -0.82 13.84
C TRP A 599 10.04 -0.12 12.50
N GLY A 600 9.02 -0.58 11.78
CA GLY A 600 8.70 -0.15 10.41
C GLY A 600 7.63 -1.06 9.84
N GLU A 601 8.05 -2.23 9.34
CA GLU A 601 7.11 -3.30 8.97
C GLU A 601 6.74 -4.19 10.16
N THR A 602 7.65 -4.44 11.08
CA THR A 602 7.39 -5.18 12.32
C THR A 602 8.39 -4.77 13.39
N LEU A 603 8.07 -4.96 14.67
CA LEU A 603 9.01 -4.70 15.75
C LEU A 603 10.13 -5.75 15.78
N LEU A 604 11.36 -5.29 15.72
CA LEU A 604 12.57 -6.10 15.83
C LEU A 604 13.40 -5.64 17.02
N ARG A 605 14.14 -6.57 17.61
CA ARG A 605 15.26 -6.24 18.50
C ARG A 605 16.58 -6.77 17.95
N THR A 606 17.63 -6.02 18.23
CA THR A 606 19.01 -6.37 17.90
C THR A 606 19.97 -5.84 18.98
N ASP A 607 21.20 -6.32 19.00
CA ASP A 607 22.25 -5.74 19.83
C ASP A 607 22.94 -4.57 19.10
N VAL A 608 23.77 -3.82 19.82
CA VAL A 608 24.53 -2.70 19.24
C VAL A 608 25.48 -3.13 18.11
N ASP A 609 25.82 -4.41 18.06
CA ASP A 609 26.67 -5.03 17.05
C ASP A 609 25.88 -5.64 15.88
N VAL A 610 24.55 -5.51 15.86
CA VAL A 610 23.63 -6.02 14.85
C VAL A 610 23.90 -7.48 14.46
N THR A 611 24.12 -8.32 15.46
CA THR A 611 24.51 -9.73 15.25
C THR A 611 23.32 -10.61 14.83
N ALA A 612 22.11 -10.23 15.23
CA ALA A 612 20.88 -10.92 14.87
C ALA A 612 19.67 -9.99 14.98
N TRP A 613 18.66 -10.25 14.14
CA TRP A 613 17.36 -9.61 14.20
C TRP A 613 16.35 -10.59 14.79
N THR A 614 15.72 -10.23 15.91
CA THR A 614 14.68 -11.05 16.52
C THR A 614 13.34 -10.31 16.45
N PRO A 615 12.36 -10.82 15.70
CA PRO A 615 11.04 -10.19 15.63
C PRO A 615 10.25 -10.42 16.90
N LEU A 616 9.46 -9.42 17.27
CA LEU A 616 8.33 -9.56 18.18
C LEU A 616 7.05 -9.34 17.36
N ALA A 617 6.46 -10.46 16.93
CA ALA A 617 5.29 -10.45 16.05
C ALA A 617 4.09 -9.74 16.69
N ASP A 618 3.19 -9.25 15.83
CA ASP A 618 1.93 -8.58 16.16
C ASP A 618 2.05 -7.25 16.94
N VAL A 619 3.22 -6.62 16.90
CA VAL A 619 3.48 -5.27 17.42
C VAL A 619 3.92 -4.36 16.27
N TYR A 620 3.16 -3.28 16.06
CA TYR A 620 3.43 -2.25 15.04
C TYR A 620 3.40 -0.88 15.73
N PRO A 621 4.47 -0.50 16.44
CA PRO A 621 4.46 0.71 17.24
C PRO A 621 4.67 1.94 16.37
N ASN A 622 4.08 3.05 16.81
CA ASN A 622 4.47 4.39 16.40
C ASN A 622 5.57 4.92 17.31
N ASP A 623 5.52 4.56 18.60
CA ASP A 623 6.50 4.96 19.62
C ASP A 623 6.55 3.96 20.79
N MET A 624 7.62 3.99 21.59
CA MET A 624 7.83 3.08 22.72
C MET A 624 8.58 3.71 23.91
N VAL A 625 8.27 3.23 25.11
CA VAL A 625 8.99 3.60 26.35
C VAL A 625 9.24 2.38 27.23
N GLU A 626 10.36 2.40 27.96
CA GLU A 626 10.71 1.40 28.97
C GLU A 626 10.41 1.91 30.39
N ALA A 627 9.56 1.19 31.11
CA ALA A 627 9.29 1.43 32.52
C ALA A 627 10.47 1.01 33.42
N ALA A 628 10.55 1.57 34.63
CA ALA A 628 11.65 1.32 35.56
C ALA A 628 11.80 -0.16 36.00
N ASP A 629 10.77 -0.98 35.81
CA ASP A 629 10.80 -2.43 36.07
C ASP A 629 11.22 -3.27 34.84
N GLY A 630 11.54 -2.63 33.72
CA GLY A 630 11.93 -3.25 32.45
C GLY A 630 10.76 -3.56 31.52
N THR A 631 9.53 -3.17 31.88
CA THR A 631 8.35 -3.37 31.05
C THR A 631 8.35 -2.42 29.87
N LEU A 632 8.05 -2.92 28.66
CA LEU A 632 7.97 -2.10 27.45
C LEU A 632 6.51 -1.75 27.14
N TRP A 633 6.26 -0.46 26.92
CA TRP A 633 4.97 0.04 26.47
C TRP A 633 5.08 0.56 25.05
N PHE A 634 4.03 0.32 24.26
CA PHE A 634 3.97 0.68 22.85
C PHE A 634 2.70 1.48 22.56
N ALA A 635 2.86 2.66 21.96
CA ALA A 635 1.79 3.36 21.27
C ALA A 635 1.63 2.75 19.87
N THR A 636 0.44 2.35 19.47
CA THR A 636 0.19 1.76 18.14
C THR A 636 -1.04 2.39 17.47
N SER A 637 -1.18 2.18 16.16
CA SER A 637 -2.39 2.61 15.43
C SER A 637 -3.66 1.86 15.86
N SER A 638 -3.52 0.69 16.49
CA SER A 638 -4.66 -0.15 16.93
C SER A 638 -4.87 -0.13 18.44
N GLY A 639 -4.18 0.75 19.18
CA GLY A 639 -4.29 0.85 20.64
C GLY A 639 -2.95 0.83 21.34
N ILE A 640 -2.93 0.32 22.57
CA ILE A 640 -1.76 0.32 23.45
C ILE A 640 -1.33 -1.13 23.69
N GLN A 641 -0.04 -1.41 23.63
CA GLN A 641 0.48 -2.75 23.88
C GLN A 641 1.57 -2.74 24.95
N LEU A 642 1.64 -3.82 25.71
CA LEU A 642 2.53 -4.01 26.85
C LEU A 642 3.32 -5.31 26.69
N PHE A 643 4.63 -5.27 26.91
CA PHE A 643 5.47 -6.46 26.94
C PHE A 643 6.30 -6.55 28.23
N ASP A 644 6.02 -7.57 29.04
CA ASP A 644 6.69 -7.83 30.34
C ASP A 644 7.97 -8.69 30.22
N GLY A 645 8.46 -8.89 28.99
CA GLY A 645 9.56 -9.79 28.68
C GLY A 645 9.15 -11.23 28.36
N GLN A 646 7.90 -11.62 28.64
CA GLN A 646 7.37 -12.97 28.35
C GLN A 646 6.03 -12.94 27.60
N ARG A 647 5.16 -11.99 27.93
CA ARG A 647 3.79 -11.92 27.44
C ARG A 647 3.51 -10.53 26.87
N LEU A 648 2.92 -10.54 25.68
CA LEU A 648 2.31 -9.36 25.08
C LEU A 648 0.86 -9.24 25.58
N THR A 649 0.51 -8.10 26.16
CA THR A 649 -0.87 -7.73 26.51
C THR A 649 -1.31 -6.58 25.63
N LYS A 650 -2.45 -6.76 24.94
CA LYS A 650 -3.00 -5.77 24.01
C LYS A 650 -4.22 -5.11 24.64
N TYR A 651 -4.21 -3.79 24.67
CA TYR A 651 -5.38 -2.97 24.88
C TYR A 651 -5.81 -2.51 23.50
N ASP A 652 -6.75 -3.25 22.90
CA ASP A 652 -7.25 -3.02 21.54
C ASP A 652 -8.42 -2.02 21.55
N ARG A 653 -8.37 -1.04 20.64
CA ARG A 653 -9.43 -0.03 20.50
C ARG A 653 -10.79 -0.60 20.09
N TYR A 654 -10.83 -1.81 19.52
CA TYR A 654 -12.05 -2.44 19.00
C TYR A 654 -12.58 -3.57 19.88
N ALA A 655 -11.84 -3.98 20.91
CA ALA A 655 -12.46 -4.75 21.98
C ALA A 655 -13.54 -3.86 22.62
N GLU A 656 -14.67 -4.42 23.09
CA GLU A 656 -15.64 -3.72 23.94
C GLU A 656 -15.01 -3.39 25.31
N ASN A 657 -13.93 -2.62 25.28
CA ASN A 657 -13.09 -2.26 26.40
C ASN A 657 -13.18 -0.73 26.52
N PRO A 658 -14.08 -0.21 27.37
CA PRO A 658 -14.36 1.23 27.49
C PRO A 658 -13.19 2.03 28.11
N VAL A 659 -12.00 1.46 28.11
CA VAL A 659 -10.85 1.85 28.93
C VAL A 659 -9.80 2.60 28.10
N ILE A 660 -9.80 2.46 26.76
CA ILE A 660 -8.87 3.17 25.87
C ILE A 660 -9.63 3.91 24.76
N LEU A 661 -9.09 5.04 24.30
CA LEU A 661 -9.68 5.83 23.21
C LEU A 661 -9.52 5.10 21.87
N PRO A 662 -10.53 5.18 20.97
CA PRO A 662 -10.48 4.55 19.66
C PRO A 662 -9.75 5.38 18.61
N ILE A 663 -8.55 5.83 18.97
CA ILE A 663 -7.74 6.76 18.17
C ILE A 663 -6.44 6.08 17.73
N THR A 664 -5.72 6.72 16.81
CA THR A 664 -4.32 6.35 16.51
C THR A 664 -3.42 6.97 17.56
N TYR A 665 -2.64 6.15 18.28
CA TYR A 665 -1.67 6.64 19.25
C TYR A 665 -0.31 6.87 18.59
N ASN A 666 0.23 8.07 18.73
CA ASN A 666 1.45 8.51 18.06
C ASN A 666 2.65 8.60 18.99
N ALA A 667 2.43 8.90 20.28
CA ALA A 667 3.49 9.25 21.23
C ALA A 667 3.27 8.58 22.58
N ILE A 668 4.36 8.23 23.27
CA ILE A 668 4.30 7.64 24.60
C ILE A 668 5.47 8.10 25.49
N GLU A 669 5.17 8.47 26.74
CA GLU A 669 6.19 8.95 27.68
C GLU A 669 5.84 8.64 29.14
N LEU A 670 6.85 8.52 30.01
CA LEU A 670 6.72 8.30 31.44
C LEU A 670 6.91 9.57 32.25
N ASP A 671 6.12 9.75 33.30
CA ASP A 671 6.41 10.72 34.35
C ASP A 671 7.36 10.16 35.44
N SER A 672 7.78 11.01 36.38
CA SER A 672 8.64 10.60 37.50
C SER A 672 7.99 9.65 38.51
N ASP A 673 6.65 9.55 38.51
CA ASP A 673 5.89 8.64 39.35
C ASP A 673 5.69 7.27 38.68
N GLY A 674 6.05 7.14 37.40
CA GLY A 674 5.88 5.93 36.59
C GLY A 674 4.54 5.84 35.89
N ARG A 675 3.77 6.94 35.79
CA ARG A 675 2.56 6.98 34.96
C ARG A 675 2.95 7.04 33.49
N VAL A 676 2.25 6.27 32.67
CA VAL A 676 2.45 6.23 31.21
C VAL A 676 1.43 7.15 30.56
N TYR A 677 1.89 8.12 29.80
CA TYR A 677 1.07 9.00 28.99
C TYR A 677 1.15 8.52 27.55
N VAL A 678 0.00 8.26 26.92
CA VAL A 678 -0.08 7.83 25.52
C VAL A 678 -0.97 8.80 24.76
N GLY A 679 -0.40 9.56 23.83
CA GLY A 679 -1.08 10.61 23.08
C GLY A 679 -1.33 10.21 21.63
N GLY A 680 -2.40 10.74 21.04
CA GLY A 680 -2.80 10.40 19.68
C GLY A 680 -3.67 11.46 19.00
N ASP A 681 -4.35 11.02 17.95
CA ASP A 681 -5.29 11.84 17.20
C ASP A 681 -6.54 12.11 18.07
N GLY A 682 -6.81 13.37 18.42
CA GLY A 682 -8.00 13.72 19.21
C GLY A 682 -7.95 13.42 20.72
N GLY A 683 -6.81 13.03 21.31
CA GLY A 683 -6.71 12.88 22.77
C GLY A 683 -5.49 12.15 23.32
N TYR A 684 -5.57 11.79 24.60
CA TYR A 684 -4.56 10.99 25.29
C TYR A 684 -5.15 10.09 26.38
N VAL A 685 -4.33 9.12 26.80
CA VAL A 685 -4.60 8.19 27.89
C VAL A 685 -3.48 8.26 28.91
N ILE A 686 -3.82 8.17 30.21
CA ILE A 686 -2.88 8.01 31.32
C ILE A 686 -3.06 6.61 31.91
N ILE A 687 -1.96 5.90 32.13
CA ILE A 687 -1.95 4.57 32.77
C ILE A 687 -1.16 4.63 34.07
N GLU A 688 -1.80 4.24 35.17
CA GLU A 688 -1.20 4.13 36.51
C GLU A 688 -1.54 2.76 37.10
N GLY A 689 -0.63 1.79 36.94
CA GLY A 689 -0.89 0.41 37.34
C GLY A 689 -1.99 -0.25 36.49
N GLU A 690 -3.12 -0.58 37.11
CA GLU A 690 -4.30 -1.13 36.41
C GLU A 690 -5.31 -0.03 36.02
N ASP A 691 -5.14 1.19 36.53
CA ASP A 691 -6.04 2.29 36.26
C ASP A 691 -5.65 2.98 34.95
N ILE A 692 -6.64 3.17 34.09
CA ILE A 692 -6.47 3.85 32.80
C ILE A 692 -7.50 4.98 32.73
N THR A 693 -7.02 6.19 32.47
CA THR A 693 -7.83 7.41 32.37
C THR A 693 -7.74 7.96 30.95
N ASN A 694 -8.89 8.15 30.31
CA ASN A 694 -8.99 8.66 28.95
C ASN A 694 -9.42 10.13 28.91
N VAL A 695 -8.80 10.91 28.02
CA VAL A 695 -9.15 12.32 27.79
C VAL A 695 -9.13 12.57 26.28
N GLY A 696 -10.32 12.47 25.66
CA GLY A 696 -10.53 12.74 24.23
C GLY A 696 -11.38 13.99 23.98
N GLU A 697 -11.71 14.27 22.72
CA GLU A 697 -12.47 15.48 22.35
C GLU A 697 -13.81 15.63 23.07
N THR A 698 -14.52 14.53 23.24
CA THR A 698 -15.81 14.48 23.96
C THR A 698 -15.68 14.83 25.45
N GLU A 699 -14.49 14.64 26.03
CA GLU A 699 -14.14 14.99 27.40
C GLU A 699 -13.41 16.35 27.49
N GLY A 700 -13.30 17.09 26.38
CA GLY A 700 -12.82 18.47 26.32
C GLY A 700 -11.41 18.67 25.78
N TRP A 701 -10.81 17.68 25.11
CA TRP A 701 -9.55 17.86 24.37
C TRP A 701 -9.80 18.52 23.00
N ASP A 702 -9.37 19.76 22.78
CA ASP A 702 -9.57 20.48 21.51
C ASP A 702 -8.26 21.04 20.92
N SER A 703 -7.13 20.48 21.36
CA SER A 703 -5.78 21.04 21.12
C SER A 703 -4.99 20.33 20.00
N GLY A 704 -5.70 19.65 19.10
CA GLY A 704 -5.13 18.93 17.96
C GLY A 704 -4.52 17.57 18.31
N ASN A 705 -3.80 16.98 17.35
CA ASN A 705 -3.23 15.64 17.50
C ASN A 705 -1.91 15.73 18.25
N ILE A 706 -1.71 14.87 19.25
CA ILE A 706 -0.42 14.73 19.92
C ILE A 706 0.52 13.98 18.99
N ARG A 707 1.68 14.59 18.73
CA ARG A 707 2.73 14.05 17.86
C ARG A 707 3.91 13.51 18.64
N ASP A 708 4.22 14.12 19.78
CA ASP A 708 5.32 13.73 20.65
C ASP A 708 5.06 14.18 22.10
N LEU A 709 5.62 13.47 23.07
CA LEU A 709 5.51 13.72 24.50
C LEU A 709 6.90 13.78 25.12
N LEU A 710 7.14 14.76 26.01
CA LEU A 710 8.42 14.91 26.69
C LEU A 710 8.20 15.21 28.18
N PHE A 711 8.77 14.39 29.05
CA PHE A 711 8.82 14.68 30.48
C PHE A 711 10.14 15.34 30.88
N ALA A 712 10.09 16.64 31.22
CA ALA A 712 11.26 17.43 31.58
C ALA A 712 11.01 18.29 32.82
N ASP A 713 11.99 18.35 33.73
CA ASP A 713 11.96 19.14 34.96
C ASP A 713 10.68 18.97 35.81
N GLY A 714 10.13 17.75 35.83
CA GLY A 714 8.93 17.42 36.58
C GLY A 714 7.62 17.81 35.89
N VAL A 715 7.67 18.15 34.60
CA VAL A 715 6.53 18.57 33.82
C VAL A 715 6.42 17.77 32.52
N MET A 716 5.20 17.36 32.17
CA MET A 716 4.91 16.76 30.88
C MET A 716 4.59 17.84 29.84
N TYR A 717 5.23 17.74 28.68
CA TYR A 717 4.99 18.57 27.50
C TYR A 717 4.42 17.72 26.38
N ALA A 718 3.55 18.33 25.55
CA ALA A 718 3.01 17.70 24.36
C ALA A 718 3.25 18.59 23.14
N ALA A 719 3.90 18.02 22.13
CA ALA A 719 3.92 18.59 20.80
C ALA A 719 2.62 18.20 20.10
N THR A 720 1.92 19.19 19.54
CA THR A 720 0.70 18.94 18.78
C THR A 720 0.71 19.62 17.42
N THR A 721 -0.30 19.30 16.62
CA THR A 721 -0.57 19.99 15.36
C THR A 721 -0.94 21.46 15.54
N GLU A 722 -1.30 21.87 16.76
CA GLU A 722 -1.75 23.23 17.10
C GLU A 722 -0.78 23.99 18.00
N GLY A 723 0.29 23.36 18.49
CA GLY A 723 1.34 24.04 19.24
C GLY A 723 2.04 23.19 20.28
N LEU A 724 2.60 23.85 21.29
CA LEU A 724 3.22 23.22 22.45
C LEU A 724 2.30 23.37 23.66
N LEU A 725 1.99 22.25 24.32
CA LEU A 725 1.24 22.24 25.56
C LEU A 725 2.10 21.81 26.74
N GLN A 726 1.69 22.23 27.93
CA GLN A 726 2.27 21.85 29.21
C GLN A 726 1.17 21.33 30.15
N LEU A 727 1.44 20.21 30.82
CA LEU A 727 0.56 19.68 31.84
C LEU A 727 0.83 20.34 33.20
N GLU A 728 -0.09 21.18 33.65
CA GLU A 728 -0.08 21.80 34.97
C GLU A 728 -1.09 21.10 35.89
N GLY A 729 -0.60 20.21 36.77
CA GLY A 729 -1.47 19.37 37.58
C GLY A 729 -2.21 18.35 36.70
N GLU A 730 -3.53 18.52 36.55
CA GLU A 730 -4.38 17.66 35.71
C GLU A 730 -4.88 18.41 34.45
N THR A 731 -4.35 19.60 34.17
CA THR A 731 -4.85 20.46 33.08
C THR A 731 -3.73 20.79 32.09
N TRP A 732 -3.98 20.48 30.81
CA TRP A 732 -3.12 20.92 29.73
C TRP A 732 -3.34 22.40 29.43
N THR A 733 -2.23 23.12 29.31
CA THR A 733 -2.21 24.55 29.04
C THR A 733 -1.41 24.80 27.77
N VAL A 734 -1.95 25.62 26.87
CA VAL A 734 -1.25 26.02 25.65
C VAL A 734 -0.12 26.98 26.03
N LEU A 735 1.12 26.56 25.78
CA LEU A 735 2.30 27.40 25.95
C LEU A 735 2.61 28.20 24.69
N LEU A 736 2.63 27.52 23.55
CA LEU A 736 2.95 28.08 22.25
C LEU A 736 1.88 27.70 21.24
N ASP A 737 1.49 28.65 20.40
CA ASP A 737 0.55 28.50 19.29
C ASP A 737 1.00 29.37 18.09
N GLU A 738 0.13 29.52 17.09
CA GLU A 738 0.39 30.36 15.91
C GLU A 738 0.59 31.86 16.21
N THR A 739 0.32 32.33 17.42
CA THR A 739 0.50 33.74 17.78
C THR A 739 1.98 34.10 18.02
N TYR A 740 2.86 33.12 18.20
CA TYR A 740 4.29 33.32 18.40
C TYR A 740 5.04 33.44 17.08
N VAL A 741 5.42 34.66 16.69
CA VAL A 741 6.11 34.97 15.42
C VAL A 741 7.45 34.23 15.25
N GLU A 742 8.14 33.91 16.35
CA GLU A 742 9.42 33.20 16.33
C GLU A 742 9.27 31.67 16.37
N LEU A 743 8.03 31.15 16.45
CA LEU A 743 7.75 29.73 16.22
C LEU A 743 7.64 29.50 14.71
N PRO A 744 8.50 28.67 14.09
CA PRO A 744 8.47 28.50 12.64
C PRO A 744 7.14 27.95 12.12
N SER A 745 6.56 26.98 12.84
CA SER A 745 5.24 26.41 12.57
C SER A 745 4.58 25.97 13.88
N LYS A 746 3.26 26.12 13.98
CA LYS A 746 2.46 25.57 15.10
C LYS A 746 2.39 24.05 15.08
N TYR A 747 2.60 23.43 13.92
CA TYR A 747 2.75 21.98 13.81
C TYR A 747 4.11 21.59 14.39
N ILE A 748 4.10 21.04 15.61
CA ILE A 748 5.29 20.54 16.29
C ILE A 748 5.26 19.01 16.21
N ALA A 749 6.32 18.43 15.66
CA ALA A 749 6.43 16.99 15.39
C ALA A 749 7.31 16.25 16.41
N ALA A 750 8.31 16.92 16.97
CA ALA A 750 9.30 16.32 17.86
C ALA A 750 9.75 17.30 18.95
N LEU A 751 10.05 16.77 20.12
CA LEU A 751 10.55 17.48 21.30
C LEU A 751 11.85 16.84 21.77
N ALA A 752 12.79 17.66 22.23
CA ALA A 752 13.96 17.16 22.95
C ALA A 752 14.40 18.12 24.04
N LEU A 753 14.90 17.58 25.15
CA LEU A 753 15.46 18.39 26.24
C LEU A 753 16.92 18.74 25.96
N TYR A 754 17.23 20.02 25.94
CA TYR A 754 18.60 20.51 25.84
C TYR A 754 19.27 20.60 27.22
N PRO A 755 20.60 20.40 27.38
CA PRO A 755 21.26 20.35 28.68
C PRO A 755 21.16 21.61 29.55
N ASP A 756 20.78 22.76 28.97
CA ASP A 756 20.55 24.01 29.73
C ASP A 756 19.08 24.19 30.18
N GLY A 757 18.22 23.19 29.93
CA GLY A 757 16.79 23.21 30.25
C GLY A 757 15.90 23.78 29.14
N ALA A 758 16.46 24.22 28.00
CA ALA A 758 15.63 24.58 26.85
C ALA A 758 14.97 23.34 26.23
N ILE A 759 13.72 23.50 25.78
CA ILE A 759 13.04 22.48 24.96
C ILE A 759 13.33 22.81 23.50
N VAL A 760 13.94 21.87 22.78
CA VAL A 760 14.12 21.93 21.34
C VAL A 760 12.83 21.48 20.67
N LEU A 761 12.36 22.27 19.72
CA LEU A 761 11.08 22.06 19.02
C LEU A 761 11.35 21.77 17.55
N GLY A 762 11.03 20.57 17.11
CA GLY A 762 11.00 20.18 15.71
C GLY A 762 9.65 20.55 15.12
N THR A 763 9.60 21.53 14.22
CA THR A 763 8.33 22.03 13.65
C THR A 763 8.23 21.70 12.17
N GLY A 764 7.03 21.81 11.60
CA GLY A 764 6.79 21.55 10.17
C GLY A 764 7.55 22.47 9.20
N THR A 765 8.20 23.54 9.67
CA THR A 765 8.98 24.45 8.81
C THR A 765 10.34 24.88 9.39
N GLY A 766 10.79 24.25 10.48
CA GLY A 766 12.15 24.40 10.98
C GLY A 766 12.32 24.08 12.46
N LEU A 767 13.51 24.36 12.98
CA LEU A 767 13.84 24.13 14.39
C LEU A 767 13.62 25.39 15.23
N ALA A 768 13.16 25.24 16.47
CA ALA A 768 13.09 26.31 17.46
C ALA A 768 13.50 25.84 18.85
N TYR A 769 13.72 26.80 19.75
CA TYR A 769 14.07 26.57 21.14
C TYR A 769 13.12 27.35 22.04
N TYR A 770 12.54 26.69 23.03
CA TYR A 770 11.72 27.29 24.06
C TYR A 770 12.45 27.27 25.41
N GLN A 771 12.61 28.44 26.03
CA GLN A 771 13.19 28.59 27.37
C GLN A 771 12.64 29.84 28.05
N ASP A 772 12.22 29.72 29.31
CA ASP A 772 11.74 30.83 30.14
C ASP A 772 10.66 31.71 29.47
N GLY A 773 9.73 31.08 28.72
CA GLY A 773 8.65 31.78 28.02
C GLY A 773 9.07 32.50 26.74
N ALA A 774 10.33 32.37 26.31
CA ALA A 774 10.83 32.90 25.06
C ALA A 774 11.01 31.79 24.02
N VAL A 775 10.69 32.08 22.77
CA VAL A 775 10.97 31.21 21.62
C VAL A 775 12.06 31.85 20.77
N ARG A 776 13.04 31.03 20.37
CA ARG A 776 14.07 31.40 19.41
C ARG A 776 14.08 30.41 18.27
N LYS A 777 13.74 30.88 17.06
CA LYS A 777 13.94 30.12 15.82
C LYS A 777 15.42 29.85 15.56
N ASP A 778 15.74 28.66 15.05
CA ASP A 778 17.05 28.40 14.46
C ASP A 778 17.14 28.99 13.04
N PRO A 779 18.17 29.79 12.72
CA PRO A 779 18.28 30.42 11.41
C PRO A 779 18.82 29.49 10.31
N VAL A 780 19.39 28.33 10.65
CA VAL A 780 20.03 27.41 9.70
C VAL A 780 19.14 26.21 9.39
N VAL A 781 18.56 25.58 10.41
CA VAL A 781 17.76 24.35 10.23
C VAL A 781 16.33 24.73 9.81
N THR A 782 16.01 24.45 8.54
CA THR A 782 14.72 24.76 7.90
C THR A 782 14.11 23.52 7.27
N GLY A 783 12.79 23.50 7.08
CA GLY A 783 12.06 22.33 6.55
C GLY A 783 11.28 21.62 7.66
N SER A 784 10.51 20.60 7.29
CA SER A 784 9.79 19.77 8.25
C SER A 784 10.80 18.92 9.02
N ILE A 785 10.78 19.03 10.34
CA ILE A 785 11.63 18.22 11.22
C ILE A 785 10.88 16.91 11.53
N SER A 786 11.50 15.76 11.29
CA SER A 786 10.92 14.47 11.72
C SER A 786 11.29 14.12 13.15
N ASP A 787 12.55 14.31 13.55
CA ASP A 787 13.05 13.85 14.84
C ASP A 787 14.31 14.60 15.28
N ILE A 788 14.61 14.55 16.59
CA ILE A 788 15.70 15.28 17.25
C ILE A 788 16.36 14.39 18.31
N ALA A 789 17.68 14.21 18.20
CA ALA A 789 18.48 13.61 19.26
C ALA A 789 19.43 14.64 19.90
N VAL A 790 19.37 14.79 21.22
CA VAL A 790 20.25 15.68 21.99
C VAL A 790 21.11 14.87 22.95
N LEU A 791 22.43 15.08 22.89
CA LEU A 791 23.38 14.45 23.80
C LEU A 791 23.58 15.29 25.08
N PRO A 792 23.97 14.66 26.20
CA PRO A 792 24.37 15.36 27.42
C PRO A 792 25.53 16.36 27.22
N SER A 793 26.34 16.18 26.17
CA SER A 793 27.42 17.10 25.78
C SER A 793 26.90 18.43 25.20
N GLY A 794 25.62 18.52 24.82
CA GLY A 794 25.03 19.64 24.08
C GLY A 794 25.10 19.48 22.56
N GLU A 795 25.55 18.33 22.08
CA GLU A 795 25.48 18.00 20.65
C GLU A 795 24.04 17.69 20.26
N VAL A 796 23.63 18.12 19.07
CA VAL A 796 22.27 17.93 18.56
C VAL A 796 22.32 17.35 17.15
N TYR A 797 21.53 16.31 16.93
CA TYR A 797 21.24 15.72 15.63
C TYR A 797 19.79 15.98 15.27
N VAL A 798 19.53 16.43 14.04
CA VAL A 798 18.18 16.74 13.57
C VAL A 798 17.98 16.18 12.18
N THR A 799 16.89 15.45 11.97
CA THR A 799 16.45 15.02 10.66
C THR A 799 15.43 16.01 10.10
N ALA A 800 15.67 16.51 8.90
CA ALA A 800 14.78 17.48 8.26
C ALA A 800 14.58 17.19 6.77
N PHE A 801 13.37 17.48 6.27
CA PHE A 801 12.99 17.35 4.85
C PHE A 801 12.07 18.50 4.40
N ARG A 802 12.18 18.96 3.14
CA ARG A 802 11.46 20.15 2.66
C ARG A 802 10.08 19.92 2.03
N THR A 803 9.73 18.73 1.56
CA THR A 803 8.53 18.54 0.72
C THR A 803 7.54 17.51 1.26
N ASN A 804 6.25 17.83 1.10
CA ASN A 804 5.12 16.89 1.13
C ASN A 804 5.00 16.10 -0.20
N SER A 805 6.10 15.85 -0.93
CA SER A 805 6.00 15.16 -2.23
C SER A 805 5.75 13.67 -2.03
N PHE A 806 4.63 13.20 -2.57
CA PHE A 806 4.11 11.84 -2.43
C PHE A 806 5.01 10.74 -3.00
N PHE A 807 6.17 11.08 -3.59
CA PHE A 807 7.11 10.12 -4.19
C PHE A 807 8.60 10.43 -3.96
N GLY A 808 8.96 11.39 -3.08
CA GLY A 808 10.38 11.68 -2.82
C GLY A 808 11.18 12.18 -4.04
N SER A 809 10.53 12.49 -5.16
CA SER A 809 11.16 13.18 -6.29
C SER A 809 11.29 14.67 -5.95
N GLY A 810 12.54 15.13 -5.85
CA GLY A 810 12.85 16.54 -5.63
C GLY A 810 14.18 16.72 -4.92
N GLY A 811 15.24 16.90 -5.70
CA GLY A 811 16.58 17.27 -5.27
C GLY A 811 16.68 18.67 -4.67
N ASP A 812 15.91 18.96 -3.62
CA ASP A 812 16.11 20.16 -2.80
C ASP A 812 17.32 19.95 -1.87
N ASP A 813 18.33 20.81 -2.00
CA ASP A 813 19.64 20.83 -1.33
C ASP A 813 19.62 20.92 0.23
N ASN A 814 18.49 20.64 0.88
CA ASN A 814 18.28 20.85 2.32
C ASN A 814 17.65 19.67 3.08
N ASN A 815 17.47 18.50 2.46
CA ASN A 815 17.12 17.28 3.19
C ASN A 815 18.40 16.67 3.76
N GLY A 816 18.44 16.33 5.04
CA GLY A 816 19.66 15.79 5.62
C GLY A 816 19.64 15.57 7.12
N LEU A 817 20.72 14.95 7.60
CA LEU A 817 21.06 14.91 9.01
C LEU A 817 21.91 16.14 9.36
N PHE A 818 21.30 17.07 10.08
CA PHE A 818 21.96 18.24 10.62
C PHE A 818 22.65 17.91 11.94
N TYR A 819 23.85 18.46 12.13
CA TYR A 819 24.64 18.28 13.34
C TYR A 819 25.08 19.63 13.90
N TYR A 820 24.88 19.80 15.21
CA TYR A 820 25.37 20.91 16.01
C TYR A 820 26.28 20.37 17.10
N ASN A 821 27.50 20.92 17.21
CA ASN A 821 28.53 20.43 18.14
C ASN A 821 28.55 21.13 19.51
N GLY A 822 27.58 22.01 19.79
CA GLY A 822 27.52 22.77 21.04
C GLY A 822 28.30 24.10 21.06
N VAL A 823 29.15 24.38 20.06
CA VAL A 823 30.09 25.53 20.09
C VAL A 823 30.21 26.30 18.77
N ASP A 824 30.16 25.61 17.64
CA ASP A 824 30.29 26.15 16.28
C ASP A 824 28.91 26.28 15.60
N ALA A 825 28.86 26.86 14.39
CA ALA A 825 27.65 26.88 13.59
C ALA A 825 27.22 25.46 13.18
N TRP A 826 25.91 25.26 12.97
CA TRP A 826 25.36 24.06 12.35
C TRP A 826 26.15 23.64 11.11
N SER A 827 26.43 22.35 11.01
CA SER A 827 26.87 21.71 9.78
C SER A 827 25.80 20.74 9.33
N MET A 828 25.27 20.90 8.12
CA MET A 828 24.64 19.78 7.42
C MET A 828 25.77 18.80 7.14
N ARG A 829 25.71 17.62 7.75
CA ARG A 829 26.87 16.75 7.83
C ARG A 829 26.73 15.49 7.00
N TYR A 830 25.50 14.99 6.84
CA TYR A 830 25.26 13.77 6.09
C TYR A 830 24.05 13.92 5.16
N THR A 831 24.32 13.70 3.88
CA THR A 831 23.40 13.46 2.77
C THR A 831 23.70 12.08 2.19
N VAL A 832 23.08 11.68 1.07
CA VAL A 832 23.48 10.46 0.37
C VAL A 832 24.96 10.50 -0.06
N ALA A 833 25.49 11.70 -0.38
CA ALA A 833 26.89 11.87 -0.75
C ALA A 833 27.88 11.50 0.36
N GLU A 834 27.45 11.56 1.63
CA GLU A 834 28.24 11.10 2.78
C GLU A 834 27.85 9.69 3.26
N GLY A 835 27.01 8.98 2.50
CA GLY A 835 26.69 7.57 2.71
C GLY A 835 25.40 7.29 3.46
N LEU A 836 24.47 8.25 3.58
CA LEU A 836 23.11 7.91 4.02
C LEU A 836 22.41 7.02 2.99
N PRO A 837 21.57 6.05 3.43
CA PRO A 837 20.80 5.21 2.51
C PRO A 837 19.91 6.04 1.58
N MET A 838 19.20 7.01 2.18
CA MET A 838 18.32 7.94 1.47
C MET A 838 17.97 9.15 2.35
N GLU A 839 17.35 10.16 1.74
CA GLU A 839 16.94 11.41 2.39
C GLU A 839 15.46 11.42 2.84
N SER A 840 14.86 10.24 3.00
CA SER A 840 13.57 10.07 3.69
C SER A 840 13.83 9.63 5.13
N PHE A 841 13.80 10.58 6.06
CA PHE A 841 14.16 10.37 7.46
C PHE A 841 12.95 10.14 8.34
N ARG A 842 13.01 9.10 9.17
CA ARG A 842 11.92 8.75 10.08
C ARG A 842 12.25 9.01 11.55
N ALA A 843 13.45 8.63 11.97
CA ALA A 843 13.88 8.82 13.36
C ALA A 843 15.41 8.89 13.48
N VAL A 844 15.90 9.49 14.57
CA VAL A 844 17.31 9.58 14.93
C VAL A 844 17.51 9.33 16.42
N MET A 845 18.51 8.51 16.76
CA MET A 845 18.87 8.21 18.14
C MET A 845 20.38 8.19 18.30
N VAL A 846 20.88 8.48 19.50
CA VAL A 846 22.27 8.22 19.85
C VAL A 846 22.33 7.15 20.93
N ASP A 847 23.06 6.07 20.64
CA ASP A 847 23.20 4.97 21.58
C ASP A 847 24.14 5.31 22.76
N ASN A 848 24.13 4.46 23.78
CA ASN A 848 24.97 4.57 24.97
C ASN A 848 26.48 4.51 24.68
N ALA A 849 26.89 4.05 23.49
CA ALA A 849 28.28 4.06 23.03
C ALA A 849 28.64 5.35 22.26
N GLY A 850 27.67 6.24 22.03
CA GLY A 850 27.81 7.50 21.30
C GLY A 850 27.69 7.35 19.79
N ALA A 851 27.27 6.19 19.26
CA ALA A 851 27.01 6.04 17.84
C ALA A 851 25.62 6.60 17.50
N VAL A 852 25.53 7.27 16.35
CA VAL A 852 24.29 7.86 15.85
C VAL A 852 23.60 6.86 14.95
N TRP A 853 22.33 6.63 15.19
CA TRP A 853 21.47 5.75 14.41
C TRP A 853 20.40 6.58 13.73
N VAL A 854 20.13 6.30 12.45
CA VAL A 854 19.11 7.00 11.67
C VAL A 854 18.26 5.97 10.95
N ALA A 855 16.96 5.98 11.24
CA ALA A 855 15.97 5.21 10.50
C ALA A 855 15.55 5.98 9.25
N THR A 856 15.65 5.32 8.10
CA THR A 856 15.28 5.90 6.80
C THR A 856 14.37 4.96 6.03
N GLY A 857 13.54 5.52 5.16
CA GLY A 857 12.75 4.71 4.24
C GLY A 857 11.43 5.33 3.82
N ASP A 858 10.94 4.85 2.67
CA ASP A 858 9.56 4.98 2.22
C ASP A 858 9.06 3.60 1.79
N SER A 859 7.81 3.30 2.11
CA SER A 859 7.20 2.00 1.75
C SER A 859 7.33 1.76 0.25
N GLY A 860 7.87 0.59 -0.12
CA GLY A 860 8.10 0.19 -1.50
C GLY A 860 9.25 0.91 -2.23
N LEU A 861 9.76 2.04 -1.77
CA LEU A 861 10.82 2.78 -2.48
C LEU A 861 12.23 2.45 -1.98
N GLY A 862 12.33 1.91 -0.76
CA GLY A 862 13.60 1.47 -0.17
C GLY A 862 13.86 2.10 1.18
N GLY A 863 15.09 1.93 1.67
CA GLY A 863 15.52 2.53 2.92
C GLY A 863 16.58 1.70 3.62
N GLY A 864 16.74 1.98 4.90
CA GLY A 864 17.61 1.21 5.76
C GLY A 864 17.89 1.92 7.07
N LEU A 865 18.59 1.21 7.94
CA LEU A 865 19.10 1.75 9.18
C LEU A 865 20.55 2.17 8.96
N PHE A 866 20.84 3.45 9.17
CA PHE A 866 22.19 3.99 9.10
C PHE A 866 22.79 4.10 10.49
N ARG A 867 24.06 3.72 10.65
CA ARG A 867 24.80 3.86 11.89
C ARG A 867 26.13 4.56 11.64
N LEU A 868 26.37 5.64 12.37
CA LEU A 868 27.63 6.36 12.40
C LEU A 868 28.35 6.12 13.71
N VAL A 869 29.51 5.46 13.64
CA VAL A 869 30.42 5.28 14.76
C VAL A 869 31.46 6.41 14.73
N PRO A 870 31.55 7.27 15.77
CA PRO A 870 32.42 8.44 15.78
C PRO A 870 33.92 8.12 15.74
#